data_AF-A0A7Y0MI00-F1
#
_entry.id   AF-A0A7Y0MI00-F1
#
_cell.length_a   1.000
_cell.length_b   1.000
_cell.length_c   1.000
_cell.angle_alpha   90.00
_cell.angle_beta   90.00
_cell.angle_gamma   90.00
#
_symmetry.space_group_name_H-M   'P 1'
#
loop_
_entity.id
_entity.type
_entity.pdbx_description
1 polymer ?
#
loop_
_entity_poly.entity_id
_entity_poly.type
_entity_poly.pdbx_seq_one_letter_code
_entity_poly.pdbx_strand_id
1 'polypeptide(L)'
;RITDDISGVKWPYVTFRNDATDEYFLGNLYLQSGDELDGVYTGSAAIPRGALPGDWHLSIRAADAAGNGTTINATETLNLPKLQVLPNSEGLQEVVAQPVSFYDPPGTEQDSYSIPVQEGVDYRMGGKLLTPGTHAATGPITVNAVAKDGYVLAVGAQSTWEHTFTDLNPVPDVSSPTLANATVSPVSVNISEGPATVKVSVRLTDESGVEAPILQLSHVGTDQSHGFGSMTLVSGDLKDGTWERTVTIPQSAAPGQWEVTLHPVNDVLGNSSGRFQTLDTVEVVGAPADIAAPVLVSSSASPVSVNISEGPATVKVSVRLTDESGVEAPILQLSHVGTDQSHGFGSMTLVSGDLKDGTWERTVTIPQSAAPGQWEVTLHPVNDVLGNSSGRFQTLDTVEVVGAPADIAAPVLVSSSASPVSVNISEGPATVKVSVRLTDESGVEAPILQLSHVGTDQSHGFGSMTLVSGDLKDGTWERTVTIPQSAAPGQWEVTLHPVNDVLGNSSGRFQTLDTVAVSAAISVVPLDVIFTDNDGIGHDFYMIPAVSGVDYLIDGVAVSAGEYPGSGTITITAKARPGYVLEDSAAEWIHTFSEVPYVVVPGPVVFTDEDGTGNDSYTVPETKGVDYLVGDEVVAAGTHPGSGSVTVTAKAQTDYVLEAGAAAEWTHTFKATPYVVVP
;
A
#
# COMPACT_ATOMS: atom_id res chain seq x y z
N ARG A 1 -45.32 -13.30 22.44
CA ARG A 1 -46.08 -12.10 22.86
C ARG A 1 -47.14 -12.57 23.86
N ILE A 2 -47.23 -11.92 25.02
CA ILE A 2 -48.18 -12.22 26.09
C ILE A 2 -48.88 -10.91 26.44
N THR A 3 -50.21 -10.94 26.57
CA THR A 3 -51.03 -9.77 26.89
C THR A 3 -51.85 -10.00 28.15
N ASP A 4 -52.04 -8.96 28.95
CA ASP A 4 -52.92 -8.91 30.12
C ASP A 4 -53.85 -7.69 30.02
N ASP A 5 -55.07 -7.79 30.56
CA ASP A 5 -56.09 -6.76 30.40
C ASP A 5 -56.02 -5.65 31.46
N ILE A 6 -55.48 -5.90 32.66
CA ILE A 6 -55.56 -4.95 33.79
C ILE A 6 -54.33 -4.99 34.72
N SER A 7 -53.89 -6.17 35.17
CA SER A 7 -52.96 -6.29 36.30
C SER A 7 -51.50 -6.52 35.92
N GLY A 8 -51.22 -6.74 34.64
CA GLY A 8 -49.88 -6.90 34.09
C GLY A 8 -49.28 -8.29 34.34
N VAL A 9 -48.54 -8.79 33.37
CA VAL A 9 -47.84 -10.08 33.43
C VAL A 9 -46.63 -9.96 34.36
N LYS A 10 -46.59 -10.77 35.41
CA LYS A 10 -45.56 -10.66 36.46
C LYS A 10 -44.48 -11.73 36.34
N TRP A 11 -44.85 -13.00 36.19
CA TRP A 11 -43.90 -14.14 36.20
C TRP A 11 -44.12 -15.10 35.02
N PRO A 12 -43.78 -14.69 33.78
CA PRO A 12 -43.83 -15.60 32.66
C PRO A 12 -42.60 -16.53 32.68
N TYR A 13 -42.83 -17.82 32.50
CA TYR A 13 -41.75 -18.80 32.38
C TYR A 13 -42.15 -19.91 31.41
N VAL A 14 -41.13 -20.60 30.90
CA VAL A 14 -41.28 -21.74 30.01
C VAL A 14 -40.83 -23.00 30.74
N THR A 15 -41.50 -24.12 30.47
CA THR A 15 -41.15 -25.43 31.03
C THR A 15 -41.01 -26.48 29.94
N PHE A 16 -39.93 -27.25 29.99
CA PHE A 16 -39.83 -28.54 29.32
C PHE A 16 -40.21 -29.64 30.29
N ARG A 17 -41.13 -30.53 29.91
CA ARG A 17 -41.54 -31.66 30.74
C ARG A 17 -41.47 -32.96 29.94
N ASN A 18 -40.86 -33.98 30.52
CA ASN A 18 -40.76 -35.31 29.94
C ASN A 18 -42.13 -35.99 29.95
N ASP A 19 -42.60 -36.47 28.80
CA ASP A 19 -43.91 -37.10 28.60
C ASP A 19 -44.07 -38.38 29.43
N ALA A 20 -42.97 -39.07 29.76
CA ALA A 20 -42.96 -40.37 30.42
C ALA A 20 -42.63 -40.33 31.91
N THR A 21 -41.84 -39.36 32.38
CA THR A 21 -41.24 -39.38 33.73
C THR A 21 -41.65 -38.21 34.63
N ASP A 22 -42.40 -37.25 34.10
CA ASP A 22 -42.78 -36.00 34.78
C ASP A 22 -41.58 -35.11 35.21
N GLU A 23 -40.36 -35.46 34.80
CA GLU A 23 -39.17 -34.62 34.95
C GLU A 23 -39.38 -33.30 34.21
N TYR A 24 -39.04 -32.17 34.84
CA TYR A 24 -39.22 -30.87 34.22
C TYR A 24 -38.09 -29.88 34.52
N PHE A 25 -37.83 -29.02 33.54
CA PHE A 25 -36.88 -27.91 33.63
C PHE A 25 -37.57 -26.61 33.27
N LEU A 26 -37.26 -25.54 34.01
CA LEU A 26 -37.89 -24.23 33.83
C LEU A 26 -36.86 -23.17 33.40
N GLY A 27 -37.30 -22.25 32.56
CA GLY A 27 -36.57 -21.05 32.18
C GLY A 27 -37.44 -19.82 32.32
N ASN A 28 -36.92 -18.77 32.94
CA ASN A 28 -37.66 -17.52 33.08
C ASN A 28 -37.74 -16.81 31.72
N LEU A 29 -38.88 -16.18 31.45
CA LEU A 29 -39.05 -15.29 30.31
C LEU A 29 -38.94 -13.84 30.79
N TYR A 30 -38.19 -13.02 30.05
CA TYR A 30 -37.95 -11.63 30.36
C TYR A 30 -38.57 -10.74 29.28
N LEU A 31 -39.13 -9.60 29.67
CA LEU A 31 -39.73 -8.64 28.75
C LEU A 31 -38.63 -8.05 27.85
N GLN A 32 -38.72 -8.29 26.54
CA GLN A 32 -37.78 -7.76 25.55
C GLN A 32 -38.29 -6.45 24.94
N SER A 33 -39.60 -6.34 24.70
CA SER A 33 -40.22 -5.14 24.17
C SER A 33 -41.71 -5.09 24.52
N GLY A 34 -42.29 -3.88 24.57
CA GLY A 34 -43.67 -3.66 25.04
C GLY A 34 -43.71 -3.29 26.53
N ASP A 35 -44.82 -3.60 27.19
CA ASP A 35 -45.01 -3.39 28.63
C ASP A 35 -45.64 -4.62 29.31
N GLU A 36 -45.98 -4.51 30.59
CA GLU A 36 -46.56 -5.61 31.37
C GLU A 36 -47.98 -5.98 30.89
N LEU A 37 -48.69 -5.11 30.17
CA LEU A 37 -50.03 -5.38 29.61
C LEU A 37 -49.97 -5.95 28.19
N ASP A 38 -48.94 -5.60 27.41
CA ASP A 38 -48.72 -6.12 26.06
C ASP A 38 -47.22 -6.23 25.74
N GLY A 39 -46.64 -7.38 26.06
CA GLY A 39 -45.20 -7.61 26.01
C GLY A 39 -44.77 -8.74 25.08
N VAL A 40 -43.62 -8.57 24.45
CA VAL A 40 -42.86 -9.65 23.82
C VAL A 40 -41.79 -10.10 24.81
N TYR A 41 -41.88 -11.37 25.22
CA TYR A 41 -40.97 -11.95 26.20
C TYR A 41 -40.05 -12.96 25.53
N THR A 42 -38.78 -12.95 25.91
CA THR A 42 -37.78 -13.93 25.49
C THR A 42 -37.01 -14.50 26.67
N GLY A 43 -36.59 -15.73 26.53
CA GLY A 43 -35.83 -16.45 27.53
C GLY A 43 -35.43 -17.81 26.99
N SER A 44 -34.62 -18.52 27.76
CA SER A 44 -34.14 -19.85 27.43
C SER A 44 -34.30 -20.78 28.63
N ALA A 45 -34.54 -22.05 28.34
CA ALA A 45 -34.47 -23.14 29.31
C ALA A 45 -33.54 -24.21 28.72
N ALA A 46 -32.67 -24.78 29.56
CA ALA A 46 -31.76 -25.83 29.16
C ALA A 46 -32.18 -27.16 29.79
N ILE A 47 -32.13 -28.23 29.02
CA ILE A 47 -32.21 -29.60 29.53
C ILE A 47 -30.77 -30.02 29.84
N PRO A 48 -30.39 -30.23 31.11
CA PRO A 48 -29.02 -30.54 31.48
C PRO A 48 -28.60 -31.94 31.01
N ARG A 49 -27.29 -32.11 30.81
CA ARG A 49 -26.67 -33.41 30.55
C ARG A 49 -27.03 -34.37 31.69
N GLY A 50 -27.60 -35.54 31.34
CA GLY A 50 -28.11 -36.52 32.30
C GLY A 50 -29.63 -36.54 32.49
N ALA A 51 -30.37 -35.62 31.86
CA ALA A 51 -31.83 -35.68 31.81
C ALA A 51 -32.32 -36.99 31.15
N LEU A 52 -33.48 -37.48 31.57
CA LEU A 52 -33.98 -38.78 31.13
C LEU A 52 -34.34 -38.74 29.62
N PRO A 53 -33.97 -39.80 28.85
CA PRO A 53 -34.37 -39.92 27.46
C PRO A 53 -35.89 -39.94 27.30
N GLY A 54 -36.38 -39.49 26.15
CA GLY A 54 -37.80 -39.49 25.82
C GLY A 54 -38.26 -38.24 25.08
N ASP A 55 -39.57 -38.15 24.88
CA ASP A 55 -40.21 -36.97 24.30
C ASP A 55 -40.44 -35.92 25.39
N TRP A 56 -40.03 -34.69 25.11
CA TRP A 56 -40.22 -33.53 25.99
C TRP A 56 -41.16 -32.53 25.32
N HIS A 57 -42.21 -32.13 26.03
CA HIS A 57 -43.12 -31.09 25.59
C HIS A 57 -42.81 -29.75 26.25
N LEU A 58 -42.99 -28.69 25.45
CA LEU A 58 -42.85 -27.31 25.89
C LEU A 58 -44.20 -26.74 26.32
N SER A 59 -44.23 -26.07 27.47
CA SER A 59 -45.39 -25.29 27.94
C SER A 59 -44.95 -23.91 28.41
N ILE A 60 -45.80 -22.91 28.20
CA ILE A 60 -45.58 -21.55 28.68
C ILE A 60 -46.58 -21.27 29.80
N ARG A 61 -46.09 -20.79 30.94
CA ARG A 61 -46.94 -20.35 32.05
C ARG A 61 -46.79 -18.85 32.22
N ALA A 62 -47.91 -18.15 32.31
CA ALA A 62 -47.97 -16.73 32.60
C ALA A 62 -48.92 -16.51 33.79
N ALA A 63 -48.51 -15.65 34.72
CA ALA A 63 -49.33 -15.21 35.83
C ALA A 63 -49.32 -13.68 35.90
N ASP A 64 -50.48 -13.13 36.22
CA ASP A 64 -50.70 -11.69 36.37
C ASP A 64 -50.33 -11.23 37.80
N ALA A 65 -50.29 -9.91 38.04
CA ALA A 65 -49.96 -9.38 39.36
C ALA A 65 -51.06 -9.60 40.42
N ALA A 66 -52.28 -9.93 40.00
CA ALA A 66 -53.39 -10.32 40.86
C ALA A 66 -53.35 -11.80 41.30
N GLY A 67 -52.45 -12.60 40.72
CA GLY A 67 -52.25 -14.01 41.03
C GLY A 67 -53.08 -14.97 40.16
N ASN A 68 -53.78 -14.49 39.14
CA ASN A 68 -54.40 -15.35 38.14
C ASN A 68 -53.33 -15.83 37.16
N GLY A 69 -53.40 -17.09 36.72
CA GLY A 69 -52.42 -17.61 35.79
C GLY A 69 -52.99 -18.64 34.84
N THR A 70 -52.36 -18.75 33.67
CA THR A 70 -52.70 -19.70 32.62
C THR A 70 -51.46 -20.49 32.21
N THR A 71 -51.68 -21.73 31.80
CA THR A 71 -50.65 -22.56 31.16
C THR A 71 -51.09 -22.84 29.74
N ILE A 72 -50.27 -22.42 28.79
CA ILE A 72 -50.46 -22.68 27.37
C ILE A 72 -49.63 -23.90 27.01
N ASN A 73 -50.33 -25.01 26.75
CA ASN A 73 -49.71 -26.26 26.29
C ASN A 73 -49.71 -26.32 24.75
N ALA A 74 -48.77 -27.08 24.19
CA ALA A 74 -48.53 -27.23 22.75
C ALA A 74 -49.76 -27.58 21.90
N THR A 75 -50.85 -28.10 22.49
CA THR A 75 -52.04 -28.55 21.75
C THR A 75 -53.12 -27.50 21.55
N GLU A 76 -53.09 -26.35 22.24
CA GLU A 76 -54.26 -25.46 22.27
C GLU A 76 -54.11 -24.12 21.53
N THR A 77 -52.93 -23.70 21.05
CA THR A 77 -52.85 -22.44 20.26
C THR A 77 -51.52 -22.16 19.54
N LEU A 78 -50.40 -22.77 19.95
CA LEU A 78 -49.08 -22.59 19.32
C LEU A 78 -48.50 -23.95 18.94
N ASN A 79 -48.09 -24.12 17.67
CA ASN A 79 -47.42 -25.33 17.17
C ASN A 79 -45.97 -25.39 17.68
N LEU A 80 -45.79 -25.65 18.98
CA LEU A 80 -44.48 -25.71 19.63
C LEU A 80 -43.81 -27.05 19.30
N PRO A 81 -42.50 -27.07 19.00
CA PRO A 81 -41.79 -28.29 18.65
C PRO A 81 -41.73 -29.27 19.84
N LYS A 82 -41.94 -30.56 19.57
CA LYS A 82 -41.53 -31.63 20.49
C LYS A 82 -40.03 -31.84 20.36
N LEU A 83 -39.34 -31.95 21.48
CA LEU A 83 -37.91 -32.27 21.52
C LEU A 83 -37.74 -33.72 21.96
N GLN A 84 -37.03 -34.53 21.18
CA GLN A 84 -36.69 -35.89 21.57
C GLN A 84 -35.26 -35.91 22.13
N VAL A 85 -35.12 -36.29 23.39
CA VAL A 85 -33.81 -36.54 24.02
C VAL A 85 -33.51 -38.03 23.85
N LEU A 86 -32.47 -38.34 23.07
CA LEU A 86 -32.05 -39.71 22.82
C LEU A 86 -31.26 -40.26 24.03
N PRO A 87 -31.33 -41.57 24.32
CA PRO A 87 -30.41 -42.19 25.26
C PRO A 87 -28.98 -42.01 24.75
N ASN A 88 -28.02 -41.77 25.67
CA ASN A 88 -26.59 -41.62 25.38
C ASN A 88 -26.18 -42.57 24.24
N SER A 89 -25.86 -42.00 23.09
CA SER A 89 -25.63 -42.73 21.85
C SER A 89 -24.23 -43.33 21.85
N GLU A 90 -24.08 -44.53 22.40
CA GLU A 90 -22.95 -45.38 22.04
C GLU A 90 -23.05 -45.68 20.52
N GLY A 91 -22.11 -45.13 19.74
CA GLY A 91 -21.93 -45.49 18.33
C GLY A 91 -21.75 -44.35 17.31
N LEU A 92 -21.93 -43.08 17.67
CA LEU A 92 -21.63 -41.95 16.78
C LEU A 92 -20.21 -41.43 17.02
N GLN A 93 -19.43 -41.24 15.96
CA GLN A 93 -18.11 -40.61 16.05
C GLN A 93 -18.24 -39.09 16.12
N GLU A 94 -17.67 -38.48 17.17
CA GLU A 94 -17.62 -37.03 17.30
C GLU A 94 -16.59 -36.44 16.33
N VAL A 95 -16.95 -35.33 15.65
CA VAL A 95 -16.07 -34.67 14.68
C VAL A 95 -16.15 -33.14 14.82
N VAL A 96 -14.99 -32.47 14.78
CA VAL A 96 -14.87 -31.00 14.76
C VAL A 96 -14.71 -30.55 13.31
N ALA A 97 -15.63 -29.73 12.79
CA ALA A 97 -15.58 -29.31 11.40
C ALA A 97 -14.38 -28.38 11.12
N GLN A 98 -13.64 -28.65 10.05
CA GLN A 98 -12.54 -27.81 9.56
C GLN A 98 -13.06 -26.46 9.07
N PRO A 99 -12.30 -25.36 9.25
CA PRO A 99 -12.76 -24.03 8.88
C PRO A 99 -12.89 -23.85 7.36
N VAL A 100 -13.90 -23.07 6.95
CA VAL A 100 -14.04 -22.56 5.58
C VAL A 100 -13.17 -21.30 5.44
N SER A 101 -12.36 -21.20 4.39
CA SER A 101 -11.55 -20.01 4.11
C SER A 101 -12.24 -19.08 3.10
N PHE A 102 -12.04 -17.78 3.27
CA PHE A 102 -12.54 -16.73 2.37
C PHE A 102 -11.36 -15.92 1.83
N TYR A 103 -11.37 -15.62 0.53
CA TYR A 103 -10.38 -14.78 -0.16
C TYR A 103 -11.12 -13.65 -0.86
N ASP A 104 -10.96 -12.43 -0.33
CA ASP A 104 -11.73 -11.22 -0.69
C ASP A 104 -10.77 -10.04 -0.95
N PRO A 105 -10.03 -10.05 -2.07
CA PRO A 105 -9.20 -8.93 -2.49
C PRO A 105 -10.06 -7.80 -3.08
N PRO A 106 -9.51 -6.58 -3.29
CA PRO A 106 -10.27 -5.49 -3.91
C PRO A 106 -10.85 -5.84 -5.31
N GLY A 107 -12.16 -5.69 -5.46
CA GLY A 107 -12.91 -5.96 -6.70
C GLY A 107 -13.40 -7.41 -6.80
N THR A 108 -14.48 -7.66 -7.55
CA THR A 108 -15.24 -8.92 -7.45
C THR A 108 -14.72 -10.10 -8.27
N GLU A 109 -13.63 -9.93 -9.03
CA GLU A 109 -13.19 -10.95 -10.01
C GLU A 109 -12.47 -12.14 -9.36
N GLN A 110 -11.92 -11.96 -8.16
CA GLN A 110 -11.15 -12.99 -7.46
C GLN A 110 -11.81 -13.48 -6.16
N ASP A 111 -12.97 -12.92 -5.80
CA ASP A 111 -13.76 -13.30 -4.63
C ASP A 111 -14.05 -14.80 -4.62
N SER A 112 -13.58 -15.48 -3.59
CA SER A 112 -13.77 -16.92 -3.47
C SER A 112 -13.82 -17.42 -2.02
N TYR A 113 -14.45 -18.58 -1.83
CA TYR A 113 -14.38 -19.34 -0.59
C TYR A 113 -13.95 -20.78 -0.88
N SER A 114 -13.24 -21.43 0.05
CA SER A 114 -12.79 -22.82 -0.13
C SER A 114 -13.38 -23.76 0.92
N ILE A 115 -13.92 -24.88 0.44
CA ILE A 115 -14.53 -25.93 1.26
C ILE A 115 -13.50 -27.04 1.48
N PRO A 116 -13.18 -27.40 2.74
CA PRO A 116 -12.21 -28.44 3.05
C PRO A 116 -12.73 -29.84 2.73
N VAL A 117 -11.81 -30.78 2.50
CA VAL A 117 -12.13 -32.22 2.42
C VAL A 117 -12.08 -32.79 3.83
N GLN A 118 -13.23 -33.23 4.35
CA GLN A 118 -13.30 -33.80 5.68
C GLN A 118 -14.23 -35.03 5.73
N GLU A 119 -13.76 -36.09 6.36
CA GLU A 119 -14.57 -37.28 6.63
C GLU A 119 -15.61 -37.00 7.70
N GLY A 120 -16.80 -37.58 7.56
CA GLY A 120 -17.89 -37.42 8.54
C GLY A 120 -18.63 -36.08 8.52
N VAL A 121 -18.20 -35.09 7.72
CA VAL A 121 -18.84 -33.76 7.63
C VAL A 121 -19.26 -33.45 6.19
N ASP A 122 -20.47 -32.92 6.03
CA ASP A 122 -21.03 -32.31 4.82
C ASP A 122 -21.13 -30.79 5.01
N TYR A 123 -20.55 -30.01 4.09
CA TYR A 123 -20.70 -28.55 4.08
C TYR A 123 -21.88 -28.14 3.20
N ARG A 124 -22.74 -27.26 3.69
CA ARG A 124 -24.00 -26.88 3.03
C ARG A 124 -24.23 -25.38 3.04
N MET A 125 -24.75 -24.86 1.93
CA MET A 125 -25.23 -23.48 1.80
C MET A 125 -26.70 -23.50 1.39
N GLY A 126 -27.57 -22.85 2.18
CA GLY A 126 -29.03 -22.89 1.95
C GLY A 126 -29.62 -24.30 1.91
N GLY A 127 -29.03 -25.26 2.62
CA GLY A 127 -29.43 -26.68 2.63
C GLY A 127 -28.85 -27.55 1.50
N LYS A 128 -28.20 -26.95 0.49
CA LYS A 128 -27.56 -27.67 -0.62
C LYS A 128 -26.13 -28.07 -0.28
N LEU A 129 -25.75 -29.31 -0.61
CA LEU A 129 -24.40 -29.84 -0.45
C LEU A 129 -23.39 -29.11 -1.35
N LEU A 130 -22.26 -28.70 -0.77
CA LEU A 130 -21.12 -28.09 -1.45
C LEU A 130 -20.05 -29.15 -1.73
N THR A 131 -19.42 -29.07 -2.90
CA THR A 131 -18.26 -29.93 -3.20
C THR A 131 -16.99 -29.34 -2.57
N PRO A 132 -16.05 -30.17 -2.10
CA PRO A 132 -14.75 -29.68 -1.65
C PRO A 132 -14.00 -28.92 -2.75
N GLY A 133 -13.18 -27.94 -2.36
CA GLY A 133 -12.41 -27.07 -3.27
C GLY A 133 -12.84 -25.61 -3.24
N THR A 134 -12.26 -24.80 -4.13
CA THR A 134 -12.48 -23.36 -4.23
C THR A 134 -13.69 -23.03 -5.11
N HIS A 135 -14.50 -22.09 -4.65
CA HIS A 135 -15.72 -21.61 -5.30
C HIS A 135 -15.70 -20.10 -5.40
N ALA A 136 -16.12 -19.56 -6.54
CA ALA A 136 -16.32 -18.12 -6.69
C ALA A 136 -17.47 -17.66 -5.79
N ALA A 137 -17.35 -16.45 -5.26
CA ALA A 137 -18.27 -15.89 -4.28
C ALA A 137 -18.69 -14.48 -4.66
N THR A 138 -19.94 -14.11 -4.38
CA THR A 138 -20.39 -12.71 -4.44
C THR A 138 -21.50 -12.50 -3.41
N GLY A 139 -21.51 -11.34 -2.74
CA GLY A 139 -22.51 -11.03 -1.73
C GLY A 139 -22.39 -11.86 -0.45
N PRO A 140 -23.48 -12.02 0.33
CA PRO A 140 -23.46 -12.75 1.60
C PRO A 140 -23.41 -14.27 1.38
N ILE A 141 -22.45 -14.91 2.02
CA ILE A 141 -22.22 -16.36 2.01
C ILE A 141 -22.32 -16.89 3.45
N THR A 142 -23.16 -17.91 3.64
CA THR A 142 -23.30 -18.66 4.91
C THR A 142 -23.12 -20.16 4.63
N VAL A 143 -22.04 -20.75 5.15
CA VAL A 143 -21.76 -22.18 5.03
C VAL A 143 -21.96 -22.85 6.38
N ASN A 144 -22.71 -23.96 6.40
CA ASN A 144 -22.98 -24.76 7.59
C ASN A 144 -22.39 -26.16 7.44
N ALA A 145 -21.70 -26.64 8.45
CA ALA A 145 -21.31 -28.03 8.58
C ALA A 145 -22.48 -28.86 9.10
N VAL A 146 -22.65 -30.07 8.56
CA VAL A 146 -23.64 -31.05 8.99
C VAL A 146 -22.94 -32.40 9.12
N ALA A 147 -23.11 -33.08 10.25
CA ALA A 147 -22.56 -34.42 10.41
C ALA A 147 -23.24 -35.42 9.46
N LYS A 148 -22.46 -36.29 8.84
CA LYS A 148 -22.95 -37.43 8.05
C LYS A 148 -23.51 -38.51 8.97
N ASP A 149 -24.33 -39.41 8.42
CA ASP A 149 -24.84 -40.58 9.14
C ASP A 149 -23.66 -41.35 9.80
N GLY A 150 -23.78 -41.61 11.10
CA GLY A 150 -22.72 -42.23 11.90
C GLY A 150 -21.79 -41.25 12.62
N TYR A 151 -21.94 -39.94 12.39
CA TYR A 151 -21.14 -38.89 13.04
C TYR A 151 -22.03 -37.90 13.82
N VAL A 152 -21.42 -37.18 14.76
CA VAL A 152 -22.03 -36.04 15.46
C VAL A 152 -21.03 -34.89 15.48
N LEU A 153 -21.48 -33.66 15.24
CA LEU A 153 -20.61 -32.49 15.38
C LEU A 153 -20.31 -32.25 16.85
N ALA A 154 -19.04 -31.97 17.16
CA ALA A 154 -18.62 -31.71 18.53
C ALA A 154 -19.41 -30.55 19.16
N VAL A 155 -19.91 -30.76 20.37
CA VAL A 155 -20.80 -29.79 21.03
C VAL A 155 -20.01 -28.52 21.36
N GLY A 156 -20.46 -27.38 20.83
CA GLY A 156 -19.82 -26.07 21.01
C GLY A 156 -18.72 -25.75 19.99
N ALA A 157 -18.37 -26.68 19.10
CA ALA A 157 -17.49 -26.40 17.97
C ALA A 157 -18.17 -25.50 16.95
N GLN A 158 -17.37 -24.66 16.27
CA GLN A 158 -17.87 -23.81 15.19
C GLN A 158 -18.38 -24.68 14.03
N SER A 159 -19.65 -24.50 13.68
CA SER A 159 -20.31 -25.25 12.60
C SER A 159 -20.92 -24.34 11.54
N THR A 160 -20.75 -23.02 11.67
CA THR A 160 -21.25 -22.02 10.71
C THR A 160 -20.16 -20.97 10.44
N TRP A 161 -19.96 -20.63 9.15
CA TRP A 161 -19.08 -19.57 8.68
C TRP A 161 -19.85 -18.59 7.81
N GLU A 162 -19.73 -17.30 8.11
CA GLU A 162 -20.41 -16.22 7.40
C GLU A 162 -19.40 -15.20 6.90
N HIS A 163 -19.53 -14.79 5.64
CA HIS A 163 -18.75 -13.70 5.05
C HIS A 163 -19.61 -12.95 4.03
N THR A 164 -19.47 -11.62 3.95
CA THR A 164 -20.16 -10.83 2.92
C THR A 164 -19.12 -10.19 2.01
N PHE A 165 -19.05 -10.65 0.77
CA PHE A 165 -18.22 -10.07 -0.27
C PHE A 165 -18.87 -8.77 -0.75
N THR A 166 -18.21 -7.64 -0.54
CA THR A 166 -18.69 -6.31 -0.93
C THR A 166 -17.69 -5.64 -1.86
N ASP A 167 -18.18 -5.08 -2.97
CA ASP A 167 -17.39 -4.22 -3.85
C ASP A 167 -17.05 -2.91 -3.11
N LEU A 168 -15.84 -2.81 -2.59
CA LEU A 168 -15.30 -1.60 -1.95
C LEU A 168 -14.67 -0.64 -2.97
N ASN A 169 -15.31 -0.44 -4.12
CA ASN A 169 -14.96 0.67 -5.00
C ASN A 169 -15.75 1.93 -4.60
N PRO A 170 -15.14 2.95 -3.96
CA PRO A 170 -15.76 4.27 -3.89
C PRO A 170 -15.95 4.79 -5.32
N VAL A 171 -17.15 5.29 -5.65
CA VAL A 171 -17.38 5.96 -6.94
C VAL A 171 -16.40 7.13 -7.02
N PRO A 172 -15.51 7.17 -8.02
CA PRO A 172 -14.58 8.28 -8.15
C PRO A 172 -15.35 9.58 -8.42
N ASP A 173 -14.99 10.64 -7.71
CA ASP A 173 -15.50 11.98 -8.02
C ASP A 173 -14.93 12.43 -9.36
N VAL A 174 -15.84 12.72 -10.29
CA VAL A 174 -15.56 13.20 -11.66
C VAL A 174 -16.18 14.57 -11.90
N SER A 175 -16.76 15.18 -10.87
CA SER A 175 -17.29 16.54 -10.94
C SER A 175 -16.15 17.54 -10.83
N SER A 176 -16.34 18.74 -11.36
CA SER A 176 -15.34 19.81 -11.28
C SER A 176 -15.81 20.88 -10.29
N PRO A 177 -14.90 21.66 -9.68
CA PRO A 177 -15.28 22.67 -8.71
C PRO A 177 -16.27 23.70 -9.23
N THR A 178 -17.17 24.12 -8.33
CA THR A 178 -18.24 25.07 -8.62
C THR A 178 -18.01 26.42 -7.94
N LEU A 179 -18.09 27.51 -8.71
CA LEU A 179 -18.05 28.88 -8.19
C LEU A 179 -19.40 29.28 -7.62
N ALA A 180 -19.49 29.38 -6.29
CA ALA A 180 -20.72 29.73 -5.59
C ALA A 180 -20.94 31.25 -5.51
N ASN A 181 -19.88 32.02 -5.27
CA ASN A 181 -19.92 33.49 -5.27
C ASN A 181 -18.56 34.11 -5.61
N ALA A 182 -18.58 35.38 -6.02
CA ALA A 182 -17.39 36.19 -6.23
C ALA A 182 -17.67 37.66 -5.84
N THR A 183 -16.67 38.34 -5.31
CA THR A 183 -16.71 39.79 -5.01
C THR A 183 -15.39 40.45 -5.39
N VAL A 184 -15.47 41.64 -5.97
CA VAL A 184 -14.32 42.48 -6.36
C VAL A 184 -14.51 43.85 -5.71
N SER A 185 -13.50 44.33 -4.99
CA SER A 185 -13.57 45.64 -4.33
C SER A 185 -12.19 46.29 -4.13
N PRO A 186 -12.06 47.60 -4.40
CA PRO A 186 -13.05 48.47 -5.06
C PRO A 186 -13.13 48.21 -6.57
N VAL A 187 -14.28 48.51 -7.18
CA VAL A 187 -14.49 48.43 -8.65
C VAL A 187 -13.98 49.66 -9.41
N SER A 188 -13.38 50.62 -8.70
CA SER A 188 -12.65 51.73 -9.31
C SER A 188 -11.48 52.14 -8.43
N VAL A 189 -10.34 52.42 -9.05
CA VAL A 189 -9.10 52.86 -8.37
C VAL A 189 -8.49 54.05 -9.11
N ASN A 190 -7.92 54.99 -8.36
CA ASN A 190 -7.17 56.12 -8.90
C ASN A 190 -5.68 55.92 -8.62
N ILE A 191 -4.86 55.93 -9.67
CA ILE A 191 -3.42 55.68 -9.60
C ILE A 191 -2.58 56.95 -9.78
N SER A 192 -3.20 58.13 -9.88
CA SER A 192 -2.49 59.40 -10.14
C SER A 192 -1.50 59.82 -9.04
N GLU A 193 -1.72 59.41 -7.80
CA GLU A 193 -0.86 59.75 -6.64
C GLU A 193 0.02 58.56 -6.19
N GLY A 194 -0.05 57.41 -6.88
CA GLY A 194 0.68 56.20 -6.54
C GLY A 194 -0.07 54.90 -6.89
N PRO A 195 0.50 53.72 -6.60
CA PRO A 195 -0.16 52.44 -6.86
C PRO A 195 -1.43 52.27 -6.02
N ALA A 196 -2.41 51.55 -6.56
CA ALA A 196 -3.67 51.22 -5.88
C ALA A 196 -3.86 49.70 -5.77
N THR A 197 -4.77 49.23 -4.92
CA THR A 197 -5.01 47.78 -4.72
C THR A 197 -6.47 47.40 -4.91
N VAL A 198 -6.70 46.24 -5.54
CA VAL A 198 -8.02 45.60 -5.71
C VAL A 198 -8.01 44.27 -4.95
N LYS A 199 -9.00 44.04 -4.09
CA LYS A 199 -9.20 42.77 -3.39
C LYS A 199 -10.29 41.95 -4.08
N VAL A 200 -10.02 40.68 -4.32
CA VAL A 200 -10.96 39.72 -4.92
C VAL A 200 -11.17 38.56 -3.96
N SER A 201 -12.43 38.18 -3.75
CA SER A 201 -12.83 37.04 -2.93
C SER A 201 -13.79 36.13 -3.71
N VAL A 202 -13.57 34.82 -3.66
CA VAL A 202 -14.42 33.81 -4.32
C VAL A 202 -14.74 32.68 -3.36
N ARG A 203 -15.95 32.11 -3.42
CA ARG A 203 -16.32 30.87 -2.73
C ARG A 203 -16.47 29.73 -3.72
N LEU A 204 -15.74 28.65 -3.51
CA LEU A 204 -15.70 27.48 -4.38
C LEU A 204 -16.11 26.23 -3.59
N THR A 205 -16.89 25.34 -4.22
CA THR A 205 -17.36 24.09 -3.64
C THR A 205 -17.08 22.88 -4.53
N ASP A 206 -16.60 21.78 -3.94
CA ASP A 206 -16.32 20.50 -4.60
C ASP A 206 -16.25 19.34 -3.59
N GLU A 207 -16.67 18.12 -3.96
CA GLU A 207 -16.67 16.98 -3.04
C GLU A 207 -15.26 16.40 -2.81
N SER A 208 -14.39 16.43 -3.81
CA SER A 208 -13.00 16.01 -3.65
C SER A 208 -12.11 17.11 -3.07
N GLY A 209 -12.54 18.37 -3.21
CA GLY A 209 -11.92 19.55 -2.62
C GLY A 209 -11.12 20.36 -3.65
N VAL A 210 -11.06 21.67 -3.47
CA VAL A 210 -10.62 22.63 -4.46
C VAL A 210 -9.14 22.97 -4.29
N GLU A 211 -8.36 22.89 -5.36
CA GLU A 211 -7.00 23.42 -5.41
C GLU A 211 -7.01 24.95 -5.41
N ALA A 212 -5.95 25.58 -4.90
CA ALA A 212 -5.88 27.04 -4.78
C ALA A 212 -6.09 27.73 -6.15
N PRO A 213 -7.18 28.51 -6.32
CA PRO A 213 -7.53 29.06 -7.62
C PRO A 213 -6.56 30.17 -8.03
N ILE A 214 -6.41 30.41 -9.33
CA ILE A 214 -5.52 31.44 -9.89
C ILE A 214 -6.35 32.59 -10.44
N LEU A 215 -5.89 33.82 -10.17
CA LEU A 215 -6.55 35.07 -10.55
C LEU A 215 -5.59 35.98 -11.33
N GLN A 216 -6.12 36.75 -12.28
CA GLN A 216 -5.41 37.82 -13.01
C GLN A 216 -6.35 39.00 -13.29
N LEU A 217 -5.81 40.22 -13.37
CA LEU A 217 -6.49 41.39 -13.93
C LEU A 217 -5.85 41.76 -15.27
N SER A 218 -6.65 42.01 -16.30
CA SER A 218 -6.16 42.32 -17.66
C SER A 218 -6.86 43.56 -18.23
N HIS A 219 -6.10 44.49 -18.80
CA HIS A 219 -6.69 45.69 -19.39
C HIS A 219 -7.46 45.36 -20.69
N VAL A 220 -8.62 45.97 -20.90
CA VAL A 220 -9.51 45.66 -22.03
C VAL A 220 -8.99 46.22 -23.36
N GLY A 221 -8.12 47.24 -23.33
CA GLY A 221 -7.62 47.94 -24.52
C GLY A 221 -6.14 47.75 -24.84
N THR A 222 -5.39 47.01 -24.01
CA THR A 222 -3.93 46.80 -24.15
C THR A 222 -3.57 45.42 -23.63
N ASP A 223 -2.38 44.91 -23.96
CA ASP A 223 -1.91 43.61 -23.45
C ASP A 223 -1.38 43.66 -21.99
N GLN A 224 -1.61 44.75 -21.27
CA GLN A 224 -1.21 44.86 -19.86
C GLN A 224 -2.05 43.94 -18.98
N SER A 225 -1.39 43.23 -18.06
CA SER A 225 -2.04 42.44 -17.03
C SER A 225 -1.25 42.51 -15.71
N HIS A 226 -1.97 42.37 -14.60
CA HIS A 226 -1.40 42.41 -13.25
C HIS A 226 -2.03 41.35 -12.35
N GLY A 227 -1.32 41.02 -11.27
CA GLY A 227 -1.88 40.19 -10.21
C GLY A 227 -1.97 38.71 -10.49
N PHE A 228 -1.42 38.18 -11.59
CA PHE A 228 -1.38 36.74 -11.87
C PHE A 228 -0.83 35.94 -10.68
N GLY A 229 -1.61 34.98 -10.18
CA GLY A 229 -1.15 34.02 -9.17
C GLY A 229 -2.26 33.45 -8.30
N SER A 230 -1.88 32.56 -7.38
CA SER A 230 -2.81 31.83 -6.52
C SER A 230 -3.52 32.70 -5.49
N MET A 231 -4.77 32.39 -5.20
CA MET A 231 -5.53 32.96 -4.09
C MET A 231 -5.24 32.15 -2.81
N THR A 232 -5.51 32.75 -1.65
CA THR A 232 -5.30 32.12 -0.33
C THR A 232 -6.64 31.77 0.30
N LEU A 233 -6.78 30.57 0.85
CA LEU A 233 -7.97 30.17 1.62
C LEU A 233 -8.02 30.99 2.91
N VAL A 234 -9.10 31.74 3.12
CA VAL A 234 -9.25 32.61 4.30
C VAL A 234 -10.35 32.14 5.25
N SER A 235 -11.28 31.29 4.80
CA SER A 235 -12.37 30.73 5.60
C SER A 235 -12.94 29.47 4.93
N GLY A 236 -13.51 28.55 5.73
CA GLY A 236 -14.04 27.28 5.25
C GLY A 236 -12.98 26.17 5.20
N ASP A 237 -13.20 25.17 4.36
CA ASP A 237 -12.25 24.08 4.10
C ASP A 237 -12.03 23.92 2.58
N LEU A 238 -11.34 22.86 2.15
CA LEU A 238 -11.09 22.62 0.73
C LEU A 238 -12.35 22.23 -0.03
N LYS A 239 -13.36 21.64 0.61
CA LYS A 239 -14.61 21.26 -0.05
C LYS A 239 -15.60 22.41 -0.18
N ASP A 240 -15.54 23.36 0.75
CA ASP A 240 -16.35 24.58 0.75
C ASP A 240 -15.53 25.74 1.32
N GLY A 241 -14.78 26.37 0.42
CA GLY A 241 -13.72 27.32 0.77
C GLY A 241 -13.97 28.72 0.21
N THR A 242 -13.69 29.74 1.02
CA THR A 242 -13.61 31.14 0.58
C THR A 242 -12.15 31.55 0.42
N TRP A 243 -11.78 31.98 -0.78
CA TRP A 243 -10.42 32.30 -1.20
C TRP A 243 -10.29 33.78 -1.51
N GLU A 244 -9.17 34.40 -1.13
CA GLU A 244 -8.91 35.82 -1.35
C GLU A 244 -7.55 36.10 -1.98
N ARG A 245 -7.48 37.17 -2.78
CA ARG A 245 -6.22 37.73 -3.30
C ARG A 245 -6.33 39.25 -3.42
N THR A 246 -5.25 39.95 -3.08
CA THR A 246 -5.13 41.40 -3.29
C THR A 246 -4.13 41.66 -4.42
N VAL A 247 -4.55 42.43 -5.42
CA VAL A 247 -3.77 42.77 -6.61
C VAL A 247 -3.41 44.25 -6.57
N THR A 248 -2.12 44.57 -6.73
CA THR A 248 -1.63 45.95 -6.83
C THR A 248 -1.59 46.38 -8.30
N ILE A 249 -2.23 47.50 -8.60
CA ILE A 249 -2.18 48.20 -9.89
C ILE A 249 -1.13 49.32 -9.77
N PRO A 250 -0.02 49.26 -10.52
CA PRO A 250 1.03 50.28 -10.47
C PRO A 250 0.57 51.61 -11.07
N GLN A 251 1.25 52.70 -10.70
CA GLN A 251 0.97 54.05 -11.23
C GLN A 251 1.15 54.18 -12.75
N SER A 252 1.94 53.30 -13.37
CA SER A 252 2.16 53.24 -14.82
C SER A 252 1.13 52.39 -15.56
N ALA A 253 0.16 51.78 -14.87
CA ALA A 253 -0.88 50.97 -15.52
C ALA A 253 -1.74 51.82 -16.45
N ALA A 254 -2.16 51.25 -17.57
CA ALA A 254 -3.05 51.93 -18.51
C ALA A 254 -4.37 52.33 -17.82
N PRO A 255 -4.79 53.61 -17.92
CA PRO A 255 -6.11 54.01 -17.46
C PRO A 255 -7.20 53.42 -18.36
N GLY A 256 -8.33 53.04 -17.78
CA GLY A 256 -9.43 52.36 -18.46
C GLY A 256 -9.91 51.12 -17.71
N GLN A 257 -10.64 50.26 -18.40
CA GLN A 257 -11.27 49.07 -17.80
C GLN A 257 -10.30 47.89 -17.73
N TRP A 258 -10.27 47.23 -16.57
CA TRP A 258 -9.51 46.01 -16.30
C TRP A 258 -10.46 44.88 -15.96
N GLU A 259 -10.44 43.81 -16.75
CA GLU A 259 -11.21 42.60 -16.50
C GLU A 259 -10.57 41.76 -15.39
N VAL A 260 -11.35 41.33 -14.40
CA VAL A 260 -10.92 40.42 -13.35
C VAL A 260 -11.26 38.99 -13.77
N THR A 261 -10.24 38.19 -14.08
CA THR A 261 -10.42 36.84 -14.62
C THR A 261 -9.96 35.78 -13.61
N LEU A 262 -10.84 34.84 -13.32
CA LEU A 262 -10.54 33.59 -12.62
C LEU A 262 -10.15 32.53 -13.65
N HIS A 263 -9.00 31.90 -13.46
CA HIS A 263 -8.56 30.78 -14.29
C HIS A 263 -9.44 29.54 -14.07
N PRO A 264 -9.38 28.52 -14.96
CA PRO A 264 -10.00 27.23 -14.70
C PRO A 264 -9.63 26.73 -13.31
N VAL A 265 -10.65 26.47 -12.49
CA VAL A 265 -10.52 25.89 -11.16
C VAL A 265 -10.45 24.38 -11.26
N ASN A 266 -9.55 23.77 -10.48
CA ASN A 266 -9.31 22.34 -10.42
C ASN A 266 -9.60 21.83 -9.02
N ASP A 267 -10.05 20.59 -8.93
CA ASP A 267 -10.07 19.86 -7.68
C ASP A 267 -8.76 19.10 -7.43
N VAL A 268 -8.61 18.48 -6.26
CA VAL A 268 -7.42 17.70 -5.88
C VAL A 268 -7.24 16.40 -6.67
N LEU A 269 -8.26 15.98 -7.43
CA LEU A 269 -8.22 14.80 -8.30
C LEU A 269 -7.93 15.15 -9.77
N GLY A 270 -7.79 16.45 -10.08
CA GLY A 270 -7.48 16.96 -11.41
C GLY A 270 -8.71 17.20 -12.30
N ASN A 271 -9.94 17.13 -11.78
CA ASN A 271 -11.12 17.54 -12.53
C ASN A 271 -11.17 19.07 -12.62
N SER A 272 -11.33 19.59 -13.84
CA SER A 272 -11.23 21.02 -14.12
C SER A 272 -12.52 21.58 -14.70
N SER A 273 -12.88 22.80 -14.27
CA SER A 273 -13.97 23.56 -14.89
C SER A 273 -13.71 23.91 -16.37
N GLY A 274 -12.45 23.81 -16.83
CA GLY A 274 -12.03 23.90 -18.23
C GLY A 274 -12.20 25.27 -18.90
N ARG A 275 -12.62 26.30 -18.17
CA ARG A 275 -12.87 27.64 -18.72
C ARG A 275 -12.42 28.75 -17.78
N PHE A 276 -11.98 29.85 -18.37
CA PHE A 276 -11.80 31.13 -17.66
C PHE A 276 -13.17 31.73 -17.32
N GLN A 277 -13.25 32.45 -16.21
CA GLN A 277 -14.46 33.12 -15.75
C GLN A 277 -14.16 34.59 -15.46
N THR A 278 -14.87 35.49 -16.13
CA THR A 278 -14.86 36.92 -15.81
C THR A 278 -15.68 37.17 -14.56
N LEU A 279 -15.06 37.69 -13.50
CA LEU A 279 -15.72 37.95 -12.22
C LEU A 279 -16.32 39.36 -12.15
N ASP A 280 -15.59 40.37 -12.63
CA ASP A 280 -16.01 41.78 -12.67
C ASP A 280 -15.07 42.59 -13.58
N THR A 281 -15.33 43.89 -13.72
CA THR A 281 -14.45 44.88 -14.33
C THR A 281 -14.10 46.00 -13.34
N VAL A 282 -12.84 46.42 -13.29
CA VAL A 282 -12.34 47.53 -12.47
C VAL A 282 -11.98 48.72 -13.34
N GLU A 283 -12.49 49.91 -13.02
CA GLU A 283 -12.13 51.16 -13.71
C GLU A 283 -10.88 51.79 -13.07
N VAL A 284 -9.80 51.93 -13.85
CA VAL A 284 -8.55 52.58 -13.42
C VAL A 284 -8.47 54.00 -13.98
N VAL A 285 -8.34 54.99 -13.10
CA VAL A 285 -8.27 56.42 -13.47
C VAL A 285 -6.86 56.99 -13.17
N GLY A 286 -6.27 57.73 -14.11
CA GLY A 286 -4.93 58.34 -14.00
C GLY A 286 -4.58 59.27 -15.17
N ALA A 287 -3.44 59.98 -15.12
CA ALA A 287 -2.92 60.77 -16.25
C ALA A 287 -2.30 59.84 -17.32
N PRO A 288 -2.32 60.19 -18.62
CA PRO A 288 -1.65 59.37 -19.63
C PRO A 288 -0.15 59.34 -19.34
N ALA A 289 0.40 58.14 -19.18
CA ALA A 289 1.84 57.92 -19.15
C ALA A 289 2.48 58.43 -20.45
N ASP A 290 3.75 58.84 -20.40
CA ASP A 290 4.53 58.98 -21.63
C ASP A 290 4.50 57.65 -22.38
N ILE A 291 4.30 57.73 -23.69
CA ILE A 291 4.20 56.59 -24.62
C ILE A 291 5.25 56.66 -25.74
N ALA A 292 6.11 57.68 -25.73
CA ALA A 292 7.17 57.81 -26.71
C ALA A 292 8.30 56.84 -26.35
N ALA A 293 8.94 56.28 -27.37
CA ALA A 293 10.13 55.46 -27.19
C ALA A 293 11.41 56.30 -27.28
N PRO A 294 12.52 55.87 -26.67
CA PRO A 294 13.79 56.57 -26.77
C PRO A 294 14.31 56.73 -28.20
N VAL A 295 14.93 57.88 -28.47
CA VAL A 295 15.47 58.27 -29.78
C VAL A 295 17.00 58.19 -29.79
N LEU A 296 17.56 57.47 -30.78
CA LEU A 296 19.00 57.46 -31.06
C LEU A 296 19.42 58.73 -31.80
N VAL A 297 20.28 59.54 -31.17
CA VAL A 297 20.77 60.82 -31.70
C VAL A 297 22.08 60.65 -32.47
N SER A 298 23.01 59.83 -31.98
CA SER A 298 24.30 59.58 -32.63
C SER A 298 24.94 58.27 -32.17
N SER A 299 25.79 57.66 -32.99
CA SER A 299 26.58 56.46 -32.68
C SER A 299 27.99 56.49 -33.28
N SER A 300 28.93 55.76 -32.69
CA SER A 300 30.28 55.54 -33.24
C SER A 300 30.91 54.25 -32.70
N ALA A 301 31.68 53.52 -33.52
CA ALA A 301 32.56 52.42 -33.11
C ALA A 301 34.03 52.72 -33.43
N SER A 302 34.96 52.39 -32.52
CA SER A 302 36.39 52.62 -32.74
C SER A 302 37.26 51.62 -31.98
N PRO A 303 38.33 51.07 -32.61
CA PRO A 303 38.66 51.19 -34.03
C PRO A 303 37.71 50.37 -34.93
N VAL A 304 37.56 50.75 -36.21
CA VAL A 304 36.75 50.03 -37.22
C VAL A 304 37.47 48.80 -37.82
N SER A 305 38.70 48.54 -37.39
CA SER A 305 39.44 47.33 -37.73
C SER A 305 40.34 46.91 -36.57
N VAL A 306 40.38 45.61 -36.29
CA VAL A 306 41.21 45.00 -35.24
C VAL A 306 41.92 43.75 -35.77
N ASN A 307 43.16 43.52 -35.32
CA ASN A 307 43.91 42.29 -35.60
C ASN A 307 43.98 41.46 -34.32
N ILE A 308 43.58 40.19 -34.41
CA ILE A 308 43.55 39.25 -33.29
C ILE A 308 44.62 38.15 -33.39
N SER A 309 45.56 38.24 -34.36
CA SER A 309 46.57 37.20 -34.61
C SER A 309 47.55 36.99 -33.44
N GLU A 310 47.80 38.03 -32.65
CA GLU A 310 48.75 38.01 -31.52
C GLU A 310 48.05 38.00 -30.14
N GLY A 311 46.72 37.95 -30.11
CA GLY A 311 45.93 37.98 -28.89
C GLY A 311 44.58 38.69 -29.07
N PRO A 312 43.76 38.79 -28.01
CA PRO A 312 42.47 39.48 -28.08
C PRO A 312 42.62 40.98 -28.37
N ALA A 313 41.63 41.56 -29.05
CA ALA A 313 41.55 42.99 -29.34
C ALA A 313 40.26 43.61 -28.78
N THR A 314 40.17 44.94 -28.68
CA THR A 314 39.00 45.63 -28.13
C THR A 314 38.43 46.69 -29.06
N VAL A 315 37.09 46.79 -29.11
CA VAL A 315 36.33 47.83 -29.83
C VAL A 315 35.51 48.62 -28.82
N LYS A 316 35.60 49.95 -28.84
CA LYS A 316 34.77 50.84 -28.03
C LYS A 316 33.62 51.38 -28.87
N VAL A 317 32.40 51.32 -28.34
CA VAL A 317 31.19 51.83 -28.97
C VAL A 317 30.55 52.90 -28.07
N SER A 318 30.12 54.01 -28.67
CA SER A 318 29.44 55.12 -28.02
C SER A 318 28.11 55.43 -28.72
N VAL A 319 27.06 55.71 -27.95
CA VAL A 319 25.75 56.16 -28.45
C VAL A 319 25.21 57.32 -27.63
N ARG A 320 24.39 58.20 -28.22
CA ARG A 320 23.62 59.23 -27.50
C ARG A 320 22.13 58.99 -27.70
N LEU A 321 21.38 58.92 -26.61
CA LEU A 321 19.94 58.63 -26.61
C LEU A 321 19.18 59.71 -25.85
N THR A 322 17.97 60.04 -26.30
CA THR A 322 17.07 61.01 -25.64
C THR A 322 15.66 60.48 -25.46
N ASP A 323 15.05 60.75 -24.30
CA ASP A 323 13.67 60.41 -23.97
C ASP A 323 13.12 61.25 -22.79
N GLU A 324 11.82 61.58 -22.75
CA GLU A 324 11.26 62.44 -21.70
C GLU A 324 11.04 61.69 -20.37
N SER A 325 10.77 60.38 -20.42
CA SER A 325 10.70 59.51 -19.25
C SER A 325 12.09 59.10 -18.78
N GLY A 326 13.05 59.10 -19.69
CA GLY A 326 14.44 58.76 -19.42
C GLY A 326 14.76 57.34 -19.87
N VAL A 327 15.97 57.14 -20.36
CA VAL A 327 16.43 55.95 -21.08
C VAL A 327 17.03 54.94 -20.11
N GLU A 328 16.55 53.69 -20.18
CA GLU A 328 17.22 52.56 -19.52
C GLU A 328 18.56 52.25 -20.19
N ALA A 329 19.50 51.68 -19.45
CA ALA A 329 20.84 51.38 -19.97
C ALA A 329 20.75 50.51 -21.25
N PRO A 330 21.17 51.02 -22.43
CA PRO A 330 20.97 50.33 -23.68
C PRO A 330 21.89 49.11 -23.77
N ILE A 331 21.48 48.10 -24.54
CA ILE A 331 22.23 46.86 -24.71
C ILE A 331 22.87 46.83 -26.10
N LEU A 332 24.12 46.40 -26.16
CA LEU A 332 24.93 46.33 -27.37
C LEU A 332 25.50 44.92 -27.56
N GLN A 333 25.68 44.49 -28.81
CA GLN A 333 26.40 43.29 -29.21
C GLN A 333 27.16 43.53 -30.53
N LEU A 334 28.26 42.81 -30.74
CA LEU A 334 28.90 42.67 -32.05
C LEU A 334 28.63 41.25 -32.58
N SER A 335 28.23 41.10 -33.83
CA SER A 335 27.93 39.80 -34.44
C SER A 335 28.66 39.63 -35.78
N HIS A 336 29.28 38.48 -36.01
CA HIS A 336 29.97 38.21 -37.26
C HIS A 336 28.96 38.05 -38.42
N VAL A 337 29.27 38.57 -39.59
CA VAL A 337 28.36 38.59 -40.76
C VAL A 337 28.26 37.21 -41.45
N GLY A 338 29.27 36.35 -41.27
CA GLY A 338 29.36 35.05 -41.95
C GLY A 338 29.21 33.81 -41.04
N THR A 339 29.09 33.99 -39.73
CA THR A 339 28.96 32.90 -38.74
C THR A 339 28.02 33.35 -37.63
N ASP A 340 27.57 32.43 -36.78
CA ASP A 340 26.71 32.75 -35.64
C ASP A 340 27.48 33.30 -34.42
N GLN A 341 28.76 33.66 -34.61
CA GLN A 341 29.56 34.19 -33.52
C GLN A 341 29.14 35.61 -33.16
N SER A 342 29.08 35.89 -31.87
CA SER A 342 28.80 37.22 -31.34
C SER A 342 29.56 37.47 -30.04
N HIS A 343 29.94 38.72 -29.79
CA HIS A 343 30.70 39.13 -28.63
C HIS A 343 30.18 40.44 -28.06
N GLY A 344 30.46 40.66 -26.77
CA GLY A 344 30.18 41.94 -26.14
C GLY A 344 28.73 42.20 -25.80
N PHE A 345 27.83 41.22 -25.88
CA PHE A 345 26.44 41.35 -25.43
C PHE A 345 26.40 41.91 -24.00
N GLY A 346 25.68 43.02 -23.79
CA GLY A 346 25.40 43.55 -22.46
C GLY A 346 25.18 45.07 -22.44
N SER A 347 24.90 45.58 -21.24
CA SER A 347 24.55 46.98 -21.02
C SER A 347 25.71 47.94 -21.27
N MET A 348 25.40 49.10 -21.84
CA MET A 348 26.31 50.24 -21.92
C MET A 348 26.25 51.04 -20.61
N THR A 349 27.31 51.81 -20.34
CA THR A 349 27.40 52.66 -19.15
C THR A 349 27.21 54.12 -19.53
N LEU A 350 26.39 54.86 -18.77
CA LEU A 350 26.24 56.32 -18.95
C LEU A 350 27.55 57.01 -18.58
N VAL A 351 28.16 57.71 -19.53
CA VAL A 351 29.46 58.39 -19.32
C VAL A 351 29.33 59.91 -19.30
N SER A 352 28.22 60.47 -19.82
CA SER A 352 27.94 61.90 -19.81
C SER A 352 26.44 62.16 -20.03
N GLY A 353 25.92 63.29 -19.52
CA GLY A 353 24.51 63.66 -19.60
C GLY A 353 23.68 63.15 -18.43
N ASP A 354 22.37 63.00 -18.62
CA ASP A 354 21.45 62.37 -17.67
C ASP A 354 20.62 61.27 -18.35
N LEU A 355 19.62 60.70 -17.68
CA LEU A 355 18.79 59.65 -18.26
C LEU A 355 17.90 60.18 -19.38
N LYS A 356 17.56 61.47 -19.44
CA LYS A 356 16.71 62.04 -20.49
C LYS A 356 17.50 62.43 -21.74
N ASP A 357 18.78 62.76 -21.59
CA ASP A 357 19.70 63.04 -22.69
C ASP A 357 21.11 62.56 -22.30
N GLY A 358 21.39 61.30 -22.63
CA GLY A 358 22.55 60.57 -22.14
C GLY A 358 23.46 60.04 -23.24
N THR A 359 24.78 60.11 -23.02
CA THR A 359 25.79 59.45 -23.83
C THR A 359 26.31 58.21 -23.11
N TRP A 360 26.20 57.06 -23.77
CA TRP A 360 26.47 55.74 -23.23
C TRP A 360 27.62 55.06 -23.98
N GLU A 361 28.50 54.37 -23.26
CA GLU A 361 29.67 53.69 -23.83
C GLU A 361 29.79 52.23 -23.38
N ARG A 362 30.36 51.39 -24.26
CA ARG A 362 30.77 50.01 -23.93
C ARG A 362 32.01 49.62 -24.71
N THR A 363 32.92 48.92 -24.05
CA THR A 363 34.10 48.30 -24.69
C THR A 363 33.88 46.80 -24.81
N VAL A 364 34.00 46.28 -26.03
CA VAL A 364 33.83 44.87 -26.37
C VAL A 364 35.19 44.25 -26.67
N THR A 365 35.48 43.11 -26.06
CA THR A 365 36.70 42.32 -26.35
C THR A 365 36.38 41.25 -27.38
N ILE A 366 37.15 41.21 -28.47
CA ILE A 366 37.13 40.18 -29.50
C ILE A 366 38.25 39.19 -29.18
N PRO A 367 37.94 37.92 -28.82
CA PRO A 367 38.93 36.91 -28.49
C PRO A 367 39.73 36.48 -29.74
N GLN A 368 40.92 35.92 -29.51
CA GLN A 368 41.81 35.43 -30.58
C GLN A 368 41.19 34.31 -31.45
N SER A 369 40.24 33.57 -30.91
CA SER A 369 39.52 32.51 -31.62
C SER A 369 38.29 33.00 -32.41
N ALA A 370 38.00 34.31 -32.38
CA ALA A 370 36.88 34.88 -33.12
C ALA A 370 37.09 34.72 -34.63
N ALA A 371 35.99 34.52 -35.37
CA ALA A 371 36.00 34.39 -36.81
C ALA A 371 36.55 35.67 -37.46
N PRO A 372 37.56 35.56 -38.35
CA PRO A 372 38.01 36.69 -39.14
C PRO A 372 36.93 37.07 -40.16
N GLY A 373 36.80 38.37 -40.43
CA GLY A 373 35.79 38.95 -41.32
C GLY A 373 35.06 40.13 -40.70
N GLN A 374 33.91 40.49 -41.27
CA GLN A 374 33.12 41.63 -40.81
C GLN A 374 32.25 41.29 -39.60
N TRP A 375 32.24 42.19 -38.63
CA TRP A 375 31.40 42.15 -37.44
C TRP A 375 30.48 43.36 -37.41
N GLU A 376 29.18 43.12 -37.38
CA GLU A 376 28.14 44.12 -37.28
C GLU A 376 27.98 44.58 -35.82
N VAL A 377 27.97 45.90 -35.59
CA VAL A 377 27.72 46.50 -34.27
C VAL A 377 26.22 46.75 -34.14
N THR A 378 25.56 45.99 -33.29
CA THR A 378 24.10 46.01 -33.14
C THR A 378 23.69 46.58 -31.79
N LEU A 379 22.88 47.64 -31.84
CA LEU A 379 22.13 48.16 -30.70
C LEU A 379 20.80 47.44 -30.59
N HIS A 380 20.49 46.90 -29.42
CA HIS A 380 19.19 46.30 -29.13
C HIS A 380 18.09 47.37 -29.09
N PRO A 381 16.80 46.96 -29.16
CA PRO A 381 15.71 47.87 -28.84
C PRO A 381 15.99 48.60 -27.53
N VAL A 382 15.84 49.92 -27.56
CA VAL A 382 16.10 50.79 -26.41
C VAL A 382 14.77 51.08 -25.73
N ASN A 383 14.77 51.02 -24.40
CA ASN A 383 13.59 51.21 -23.57
C ASN A 383 13.76 52.47 -22.73
N ASP A 384 12.66 53.15 -22.45
CA ASP A 384 12.61 54.15 -21.38
C ASP A 384 12.27 53.48 -20.03
N VAL A 385 12.32 54.25 -18.95
CA VAL A 385 11.98 53.79 -17.59
C VAL A 385 10.51 53.44 -17.39
N LEU A 386 9.64 53.75 -18.37
CA LEU A 386 8.22 53.40 -18.37
C LEU A 386 7.93 52.18 -19.25
N GLY A 387 8.94 51.60 -19.90
CA GLY A 387 8.83 50.40 -20.73
C GLY A 387 8.46 50.68 -22.19
N ASN A 388 8.44 51.93 -22.65
CA ASN A 388 8.27 52.24 -24.07
C ASN A 388 9.54 51.88 -24.83
N SER A 389 9.40 51.09 -25.89
CA SER A 389 10.52 50.52 -26.62
C SER A 389 10.59 51.01 -28.06
N SER A 390 11.80 51.22 -28.58
CA SER A 390 12.00 51.51 -30.01
C SER A 390 11.63 50.31 -30.92
N GLY A 391 11.46 49.13 -30.33
CA GLY A 391 10.88 47.94 -30.96
C GLY A 391 11.73 47.27 -32.05
N ARG A 392 12.93 47.78 -32.34
CA ARG A 392 13.81 47.23 -33.38
C ARG A 392 15.28 47.28 -32.99
N PHE A 393 16.03 46.30 -33.49
CA PHE A 393 17.48 46.33 -33.51
C PHE A 393 17.97 47.40 -34.50
N GLN A 394 19.11 48.01 -34.20
CA GLN A 394 19.73 49.02 -35.05
C GLN A 394 21.19 48.67 -35.29
N THR A 395 21.57 48.54 -36.55
CA THR A 395 22.97 48.44 -36.97
C THR A 395 23.63 49.81 -36.87
N LEU A 396 24.65 49.93 -36.03
CA LEU A 396 25.35 51.18 -35.78
C LEU A 396 26.58 51.36 -36.68
N ASP A 397 27.32 50.29 -36.93
CA ASP A 397 28.59 50.29 -37.67
C ASP A 397 28.99 48.84 -38.08
N THR A 398 30.07 48.70 -38.84
CA THR A 398 30.76 47.42 -39.08
C THR A 398 32.25 47.51 -38.71
N VAL A 399 32.78 46.45 -38.12
CA VAL A 399 34.18 46.33 -37.69
C VAL A 399 34.83 45.16 -38.43
N GLU A 400 35.99 45.39 -39.06
CA GLU A 400 36.77 44.34 -39.72
C GLU A 400 37.71 43.64 -38.72
N VAL A 401 37.57 42.33 -38.55
CA VAL A 401 38.44 41.50 -37.71
C VAL A 401 39.38 40.66 -38.58
N VAL A 402 40.69 40.80 -38.38
CA VAL A 402 41.72 40.06 -39.13
C VAL A 402 42.40 39.02 -38.21
N GLY A 403 42.53 37.76 -38.66
CA GLY A 403 43.09 36.63 -37.89
C GLY A 403 43.23 35.33 -38.71
N ALA A 404 43.72 34.23 -38.10
CA ALA A 404 43.83 32.89 -38.71
C ALA A 404 42.56 32.03 -38.43
N PRO A 405 42.20 31.02 -39.27
CA PRO A 405 41.01 30.20 -39.03
C PRO A 405 41.17 29.29 -37.80
N ALA A 406 40.15 29.27 -36.94
CA ALA A 406 40.08 28.43 -35.74
C ALA A 406 39.88 26.94 -36.08
N ASP A 407 40.33 26.06 -35.18
CA ASP A 407 40.01 24.62 -35.25
C ASP A 407 38.51 24.40 -35.05
N ILE A 408 37.93 23.55 -35.91
CA ILE A 408 36.49 23.23 -35.96
C ILE A 408 36.23 21.72 -35.84
N ALA A 409 37.27 20.91 -35.66
CA ALA A 409 37.13 19.47 -35.47
C ALA A 409 36.64 19.16 -34.05
N ALA A 410 35.86 18.10 -33.89
CA ALA A 410 35.46 17.61 -32.58
C ALA A 410 36.43 16.51 -32.08
N PRO A 411 36.53 16.29 -30.75
CA PRO A 411 37.37 15.24 -30.21
C PRO A 411 37.02 13.84 -30.70
N VAL A 412 38.06 13.03 -30.93
CA VAL A 412 37.96 11.66 -31.44
C VAL A 412 38.23 10.65 -30.33
N LEU A 413 37.31 9.70 -30.14
CA LEU A 413 37.51 8.52 -29.27
C LEU A 413 38.38 7.49 -29.99
N VAL A 414 39.55 7.21 -29.43
CA VAL A 414 40.55 6.28 -30.00
C VAL A 414 40.38 4.86 -29.44
N SER A 415 40.13 4.73 -28.13
CA SER A 415 39.92 3.42 -27.49
C SER A 415 39.14 3.55 -26.18
N SER A 416 38.45 2.48 -25.77
CA SER A 416 37.74 2.38 -24.50
C SER A 416 37.85 0.98 -23.88
N SER A 417 37.73 0.90 -22.55
CA SER A 417 37.62 -0.37 -21.82
C SER A 417 36.87 -0.21 -20.49
N ALA A 418 36.15 -1.25 -20.06
CA ALA A 418 35.57 -1.37 -18.73
C ALA A 418 36.06 -2.66 -18.04
N SER A 419 36.40 -2.58 -16.74
CA SER A 419 36.89 -3.74 -15.99
C SER A 419 36.54 -3.66 -14.50
N PRO A 420 36.02 -4.75 -13.89
CA PRO A 420 35.61 -6.00 -14.54
C PRO A 420 34.29 -5.83 -15.35
N VAL A 421 34.05 -6.71 -16.33
CA VAL A 421 32.81 -6.74 -17.14
C VAL A 421 31.66 -7.49 -16.45
N SER A 422 31.91 -8.04 -15.26
CA SER A 422 30.88 -8.60 -14.40
C SER A 422 31.20 -8.36 -12.92
N VAL A 423 30.17 -8.08 -12.13
CA VAL A 423 30.26 -7.87 -10.69
C VAL A 423 29.10 -8.56 -9.97
N ASN A 424 29.37 -9.08 -8.77
CA ASN A 424 28.35 -9.57 -7.86
C ASN A 424 28.22 -8.60 -6.69
N ILE A 425 27.00 -8.13 -6.43
CA ILE A 425 26.69 -7.18 -5.36
C ILE A 425 25.96 -7.83 -4.17
N SER A 426 25.85 -9.17 -4.13
CA SER A 426 25.11 -9.88 -3.07
C SER A 426 25.67 -9.68 -1.67
N GLU A 427 26.99 -9.48 -1.54
CA GLU A 427 27.68 -9.33 -0.24
C GLU A 427 28.07 -7.88 0.07
N GLY A 428 27.75 -6.93 -0.82
CA GLY A 428 28.09 -5.52 -0.68
C GLY A 428 28.27 -4.80 -2.02
N PRO A 429 28.56 -3.50 -2.01
CA PRO A 429 28.80 -2.73 -3.23
C PRO A 429 30.03 -3.22 -4.00
N ALA A 430 29.99 -3.14 -5.33
CA ALA A 430 31.09 -3.49 -6.22
C ALA A 430 31.56 -2.27 -7.04
N THR A 431 32.76 -2.33 -7.63
CA THR A 431 33.32 -1.22 -8.41
C THR A 431 33.73 -1.64 -9.81
N VAL A 432 33.47 -0.79 -10.80
CA VAL A 432 33.89 -0.92 -12.19
C VAL A 432 34.79 0.26 -12.56
N LYS A 433 35.97 -0.01 -13.12
CA LYS A 433 36.87 1.01 -13.65
C LYS A 433 36.71 1.12 -15.17
N VAL A 434 36.56 2.34 -15.67
CA VAL A 434 36.43 2.63 -17.10
C VAL A 434 37.57 3.52 -17.54
N SER A 435 38.17 3.21 -18.70
CA SER A 435 39.28 3.95 -19.32
C SER A 435 38.93 4.31 -20.76
N VAL A 436 39.25 5.54 -21.18
CA VAL A 436 39.08 6.00 -22.57
C VAL A 436 40.31 6.79 -23.03
N ARG A 437 40.65 6.73 -24.32
CA ARG A 437 41.67 7.60 -24.93
C ARG A 437 41.02 8.50 -25.96
N LEU A 438 41.24 9.81 -25.85
CA LEU A 438 40.65 10.84 -26.70
C LEU A 438 41.76 11.71 -27.31
N THR A 439 41.57 12.16 -28.56
CA THR A 439 42.49 13.06 -29.26
C THR A 439 41.78 14.24 -29.92
N ASP A 440 42.38 15.43 -29.84
CA ASP A 440 41.92 16.66 -30.51
C ASP A 440 43.06 17.70 -30.65
N GLU A 441 43.07 18.54 -31.70
CA GLU A 441 44.17 19.50 -31.93
C GLU A 441 44.05 20.75 -31.04
N SER A 442 42.84 21.15 -30.67
CA SER A 442 42.60 22.24 -29.72
C SER A 442 42.67 21.74 -28.26
N GLY A 443 42.40 20.45 -28.05
CA GLY A 443 42.55 19.75 -26.77
C GLY A 443 41.20 19.44 -26.13
N VAL A 444 41.12 18.31 -25.43
CA VAL A 444 39.88 17.69 -24.95
C VAL A 444 39.52 18.17 -23.54
N GLU A 445 38.29 18.62 -23.35
CA GLU A 445 37.72 18.85 -22.02
C GLU A 445 37.46 17.52 -21.30
N ALA A 446 37.51 17.52 -19.96
CA ALA A 446 37.35 16.30 -19.17
C ALA A 446 36.03 15.58 -19.53
N PRO A 447 36.07 14.35 -20.08
CA PRO A 447 34.87 13.67 -20.56
C PRO A 447 34.00 13.21 -19.38
N ILE A 448 32.69 13.09 -19.62
CA ILE A 448 31.72 12.65 -18.61
C ILE A 448 31.25 11.23 -18.94
N LEU A 449 31.13 10.40 -17.90
CA LEU A 449 30.74 9.00 -17.99
C LEU A 449 29.60 8.69 -17.01
N GLN A 450 28.75 7.73 -17.37
CA GLN A 450 27.74 7.10 -16.51
C GLN A 450 27.57 5.61 -16.85
N LEU A 451 27.11 4.80 -15.89
CA LEU A 451 26.58 3.46 -16.14
C LEU A 451 25.06 3.48 -15.98
N SER A 452 24.33 2.88 -16.91
CA SER A 452 22.85 2.85 -16.89
C SER A 452 22.32 1.43 -17.09
N HIS A 453 21.31 1.04 -16.32
CA HIS A 453 20.73 -0.30 -16.43
C HIS A 453 19.86 -0.42 -17.70
N VAL A 454 19.92 -1.57 -18.40
CA VAL A 454 19.24 -1.79 -19.69
C VAL A 454 17.72 -1.99 -19.55
N GLY A 455 17.22 -2.29 -18.33
CA GLY A 455 15.81 -2.59 -18.08
C GLY A 455 15.10 -1.69 -17.06
N THR A 456 15.79 -0.70 -16.50
CA THR A 456 15.22 0.23 -15.49
C THR A 456 15.85 1.61 -15.67
N ASP A 457 15.28 2.64 -15.04
CA ASP A 457 15.83 4.00 -15.06
C ASP A 457 17.01 4.20 -14.10
N GLN A 458 17.58 3.12 -13.55
CA GLN A 458 18.70 3.22 -12.62
C GLN A 458 20.00 3.57 -13.35
N SER A 459 20.77 4.47 -12.76
CA SER A 459 22.08 4.86 -13.26
C SER A 459 23.03 5.22 -12.12
N HIS A 460 24.33 4.97 -12.33
CA HIS A 460 25.37 5.22 -11.35
C HIS A 460 26.62 5.80 -11.99
N GLY A 461 27.41 6.49 -11.16
CA GLY A 461 28.73 6.95 -11.57
C GLY A 461 28.76 8.16 -12.49
N PHE A 462 27.65 8.88 -12.70
CA PHE A 462 27.64 10.14 -13.46
C PHE A 462 28.74 11.10 -12.99
N GLY A 463 29.60 11.54 -13.90
CA GLY A 463 30.57 12.61 -13.62
C GLY A 463 31.83 12.55 -14.48
N SER A 464 32.71 13.52 -14.26
CA SER A 464 33.94 13.70 -15.04
C SER A 464 34.96 12.57 -14.81
N MET A 465 35.65 12.18 -15.88
CA MET A 465 36.82 11.32 -15.82
C MET A 465 38.07 12.14 -15.49
N THR A 466 39.12 11.49 -14.99
CA THR A 466 40.40 12.13 -14.65
C THR A 466 41.46 11.76 -15.68
N LEU A 467 42.23 12.73 -16.16
CA LEU A 467 43.37 12.47 -17.04
C LEU A 467 44.46 11.75 -16.24
N VAL A 468 44.82 10.54 -16.65
CA VAL A 468 45.82 9.71 -15.96
C VAL A 468 47.13 9.56 -16.72
N SER A 469 47.12 9.83 -18.04
CA SER A 469 48.31 9.77 -18.89
C SER A 469 48.10 10.58 -20.18
N GLY A 470 49.18 11.12 -20.75
CA GLY A 470 49.15 11.97 -21.95
C GLY A 470 48.99 13.46 -21.64
N ASP A 471 48.44 14.20 -22.57
CA ASP A 471 48.07 15.62 -22.42
C ASP A 471 46.62 15.86 -22.88
N LEU A 472 46.20 17.12 -22.97
CA LEU A 472 44.84 17.44 -23.41
C LEU A 472 44.61 17.16 -24.91
N LYS A 473 45.66 17.13 -25.74
CA LYS A 473 45.53 16.83 -27.17
C LYS A 473 45.50 15.34 -27.47
N ASP A 474 46.16 14.54 -26.64
CA ASP A 474 46.16 13.07 -26.70
C ASP A 474 46.22 12.50 -25.29
N GLY A 475 45.04 12.23 -24.73
CA GLY A 475 44.87 11.94 -23.31
C GLY A 475 44.16 10.62 -23.05
N THR A 476 44.64 9.87 -22.04
CA THR A 476 43.94 8.72 -21.48
C THR A 476 43.28 9.10 -20.16
N TRP A 477 41.97 8.89 -20.07
CA TRP A 477 41.10 9.31 -18.98
C TRP A 477 40.50 8.11 -18.28
N GLU A 478 40.39 8.16 -16.95
CA GLU A 478 39.84 7.07 -16.15
C GLU A 478 38.78 7.54 -15.13
N ARG A 479 37.83 6.66 -14.83
CA ARG A 479 36.85 6.82 -13.75
C ARG A 479 36.49 5.47 -13.14
N THR A 480 36.41 5.41 -11.82
CA THR A 480 35.88 4.24 -11.09
C THR A 480 34.46 4.54 -10.63
N VAL A 481 33.53 3.67 -10.99
CA VAL A 481 32.11 3.74 -10.65
C VAL A 481 31.78 2.68 -9.61
N THR A 482 31.09 3.06 -8.54
CA THR A 482 30.59 2.13 -7.51
C THR A 482 29.14 1.79 -7.79
N ILE A 483 28.83 0.49 -7.84
CA ILE A 483 27.48 -0.05 -7.99
C ILE A 483 27.02 -0.51 -6.58
N PRO A 484 26.00 0.14 -5.98
CA PRO A 484 25.53 -0.19 -4.65
C PRO A 484 24.85 -1.56 -4.59
N GLN A 485 24.81 -2.17 -3.40
CA GLN A 485 24.18 -3.49 -3.18
C GLN A 485 22.68 -3.53 -3.54
N SER A 486 21.99 -2.39 -3.50
CA SER A 486 20.58 -2.27 -3.86
C SER A 486 20.34 -1.99 -5.36
N ALA A 487 21.38 -1.99 -6.19
CA ALA A 487 21.25 -1.75 -7.62
C ALA A 487 20.52 -2.91 -8.31
N ALA A 488 19.79 -2.61 -9.38
CA ALA A 488 19.10 -3.62 -10.17
C ALA A 488 20.09 -4.64 -10.76
N PRO A 489 19.86 -5.96 -10.57
CA PRO A 489 20.63 -6.99 -11.27
C PRO A 489 20.27 -6.99 -12.76
N GLY A 490 21.25 -7.28 -13.62
CA GLY A 490 21.08 -7.26 -15.07
C GLY A 490 22.26 -6.64 -15.79
N GLN A 491 22.04 -6.22 -17.03
CA GLN A 491 23.07 -5.58 -17.85
C GLN A 491 23.07 -4.07 -17.64
N TRP A 492 24.27 -3.51 -17.48
CA TRP A 492 24.50 -2.07 -17.31
C TRP A 492 25.37 -1.55 -18.45
N GLU A 493 24.85 -0.65 -19.26
CA GLU A 493 25.59 0.02 -20.33
C GLU A 493 26.52 1.08 -19.78
N VAL A 494 27.76 1.09 -20.27
CA VAL A 494 28.76 2.12 -19.98
C VAL A 494 28.62 3.22 -21.03
N THR A 495 28.08 4.38 -20.66
CA THR A 495 27.79 5.47 -21.59
C THR A 495 28.76 6.64 -21.41
N LEU A 496 29.44 7.00 -22.50
CA LEU A 496 30.22 8.22 -22.63
C LEU A 496 29.33 9.34 -23.18
N HIS A 497 29.31 10.48 -22.48
CA HIS A 497 28.62 11.69 -22.95
C HIS A 497 29.32 12.29 -24.18
N PRO A 498 28.65 13.19 -24.92
CA PRO A 498 29.32 13.99 -25.95
C PRO A 498 30.60 14.61 -25.38
N VAL A 499 31.69 14.45 -26.14
CA VAL A 499 33.02 14.97 -25.76
C VAL A 499 33.23 16.30 -26.45
N ASN A 500 33.76 17.27 -25.71
CA ASN A 500 34.00 18.62 -26.18
C ASN A 500 35.50 18.93 -26.16
N ASP A 501 35.94 19.75 -27.09
CA ASP A 501 37.25 20.37 -27.02
C ASP A 501 37.20 21.71 -26.27
N VAL A 502 38.37 22.32 -26.02
CA VAL A 502 38.48 23.61 -25.31
C VAL A 502 37.92 24.80 -26.10
N LEU A 503 37.62 24.62 -27.39
CA LEU A 503 36.99 25.63 -28.25
C LEU A 503 35.46 25.42 -28.37
N GLY A 504 34.92 24.38 -27.73
CA GLY A 504 33.49 24.07 -27.71
C GLY A 504 33.01 23.21 -28.88
N ASN A 505 33.90 22.66 -29.71
CA ASN A 505 33.52 21.70 -30.74
C ASN A 505 33.17 20.37 -30.07
N SER A 506 32.01 19.80 -30.40
CA SER A 506 31.45 18.63 -29.72
C SER A 506 31.24 17.45 -30.68
N SER A 507 31.44 16.23 -30.18
CA SER A 507 31.08 15.01 -30.91
C SER A 507 29.56 14.85 -31.10
N GLY A 508 28.75 15.58 -30.33
CA GLY A 508 27.31 15.75 -30.51
C GLY A 508 26.44 14.52 -30.21
N ARG A 509 27.03 13.39 -29.76
CA ARG A 509 26.28 12.17 -29.44
C ARG A 509 26.86 11.41 -28.25
N PHE A 510 25.98 10.72 -27.55
CA PHE A 510 26.34 9.71 -26.56
C PHE A 510 26.93 8.48 -27.27
N GLN A 511 27.85 7.79 -26.59
CA GLN A 511 28.48 6.57 -27.09
C GLN A 511 28.41 5.47 -26.02
N THR A 512 27.83 4.31 -26.35
CA THR A 512 27.91 3.12 -25.50
C THR A 512 29.26 2.45 -25.72
N LEU A 513 30.07 2.37 -24.67
CA LEU A 513 31.44 1.87 -24.71
C LEU A 513 31.55 0.37 -24.45
N ASP A 514 30.73 -0.14 -23.53
CA ASP A 514 30.75 -1.53 -23.06
C ASP A 514 29.45 -1.88 -22.31
N THR A 515 29.30 -3.13 -21.86
CA THR A 515 28.22 -3.59 -20.99
C THR A 515 28.78 -4.40 -19.82
N VAL A 516 28.32 -4.10 -18.60
CA VAL A 516 28.69 -4.78 -17.36
C VAL A 516 27.53 -5.60 -16.84
N ALA A 517 27.76 -6.89 -16.58
CA ALA A 517 26.76 -7.76 -15.95
C ALA A 517 26.79 -7.63 -14.42
N VAL A 518 25.68 -7.26 -13.81
CA VAL A 518 25.50 -7.15 -12.35
C VAL A 518 24.60 -8.29 -11.87
N SER A 519 25.04 -9.07 -10.89
CA SER A 519 24.22 -10.09 -10.22
C SER A 519 23.96 -9.72 -8.76
N ALA A 520 22.76 -10.04 -8.27
CA ALA A 520 22.34 -9.87 -6.87
C ALA A 520 21.75 -11.17 -6.32
N ALA A 521 21.53 -11.23 -5.00
CA ALA A 521 20.88 -12.37 -4.35
C ALA A 521 19.37 -12.44 -4.72
N ILE A 522 18.82 -13.64 -4.84
CA ILE A 522 17.41 -13.88 -5.14
C ILE A 522 16.59 -13.83 -3.84
N SER A 523 15.60 -12.94 -3.77
CA SER A 523 14.65 -12.91 -2.65
C SER A 523 13.77 -14.16 -2.64
N VAL A 524 13.61 -14.78 -1.47
CA VAL A 524 12.77 -15.96 -1.26
C VAL A 524 11.93 -15.81 0.01
N VAL A 525 10.68 -16.27 -0.06
CA VAL A 525 9.77 -16.32 1.08
C VAL A 525 9.72 -17.76 1.59
N PRO A 526 10.09 -18.04 2.85
CA PRO A 526 9.87 -19.35 3.44
C PRO A 526 8.36 -19.65 3.58
N LEU A 527 8.00 -20.92 3.46
CA LEU A 527 6.63 -21.40 3.66
C LEU A 527 6.45 -21.78 5.14
N ASP A 528 5.22 -21.66 5.63
CA ASP A 528 4.90 -22.01 7.01
C ASP A 528 5.13 -23.49 7.33
N VAL A 529 5.61 -23.74 8.55
CA VAL A 529 5.61 -25.08 9.15
C VAL A 529 4.22 -25.40 9.67
N ILE A 530 3.72 -26.59 9.37
CA ILE A 530 2.43 -27.09 9.86
C ILE A 530 2.66 -27.98 11.08
N PHE A 531 1.93 -27.73 12.16
CA PHE A 531 1.92 -28.54 13.38
C PHE A 531 0.56 -29.21 13.55
N THR A 532 0.56 -30.50 13.90
CA THR A 532 -0.63 -31.28 14.24
C THR A 532 -0.46 -31.81 15.67
N ASP A 533 -1.33 -31.35 16.57
CA ASP A 533 -1.30 -31.64 18.01
C ASP A 533 -2.65 -32.26 18.41
N ASN A 534 -2.66 -33.54 18.74
CA ASN A 534 -3.84 -34.31 19.13
C ASN A 534 -3.72 -34.75 20.60
N ASP A 535 -4.83 -35.18 21.22
CA ASP A 535 -4.73 -35.85 22.51
C ASP A 535 -3.86 -37.13 22.38
N GLY A 536 -3.06 -37.42 23.41
CA GLY A 536 -2.09 -38.51 23.42
C GLY A 536 -0.87 -38.31 22.51
N ILE A 537 0.31 -38.76 22.97
CA ILE A 537 1.61 -38.46 22.32
C ILE A 537 1.89 -39.23 21.01
N GLY A 538 1.01 -40.15 20.61
CA GLY A 538 1.26 -41.09 19.51
C GLY A 538 0.96 -40.55 18.11
N HIS A 539 0.27 -39.42 18.00
CA HIS A 539 -0.28 -38.90 16.74
C HIS A 539 0.13 -37.45 16.42
N ASP A 540 1.10 -36.93 17.15
CA ASP A 540 1.61 -35.57 16.96
C ASP A 540 2.71 -35.55 15.92
N PHE A 541 2.65 -34.57 15.01
CA PHE A 541 3.67 -34.40 13.97
C PHE A 541 3.76 -32.95 13.51
N TYR A 542 4.89 -32.62 12.87
CA TYR A 542 5.07 -31.37 12.14
C TYR A 542 5.63 -31.63 10.75
N MET A 543 5.33 -30.74 9.81
CA MET A 543 5.73 -30.85 8.42
C MET A 543 6.62 -29.68 8.02
N ILE A 544 7.82 -30.02 7.54
CA ILE A 544 8.79 -29.05 7.00
C ILE A 544 8.60 -28.95 5.48
N PRO A 545 8.30 -27.75 4.95
CA PRO A 545 8.05 -27.58 3.52
C PRO A 545 9.35 -27.57 2.70
N ALA A 546 9.23 -27.87 1.40
CA ALA A 546 10.33 -27.75 0.44
C ALA A 546 10.30 -26.37 -0.24
N VAL A 547 11.28 -25.52 0.07
CA VAL A 547 11.41 -24.19 -0.55
C VAL A 547 12.80 -24.04 -1.18
N SER A 548 12.85 -23.70 -2.47
CA SER A 548 14.12 -23.49 -3.17
C SER A 548 14.86 -22.30 -2.58
N GLY A 549 16.14 -22.47 -2.25
CA GLY A 549 16.97 -21.40 -1.70
C GLY A 549 16.87 -21.20 -0.18
N VAL A 550 16.05 -22.01 0.52
CA VAL A 550 15.88 -21.95 1.98
C VAL A 550 16.26 -23.28 2.62
N ASP A 551 17.02 -23.20 3.72
CA ASP A 551 17.24 -24.32 4.65
C ASP A 551 16.39 -24.08 5.91
N TYR A 552 15.68 -25.11 6.37
CA TYR A 552 15.00 -25.11 7.68
C TYR A 552 15.90 -25.78 8.70
N LEU A 553 16.04 -25.18 9.88
CA LEU A 553 16.96 -25.60 10.92
C LEU A 553 16.21 -25.87 12.22
N ILE A 554 16.52 -27.01 12.83
CA ILE A 554 16.12 -27.38 14.20
C ILE A 554 17.40 -27.38 15.03
N ASP A 555 17.42 -26.63 16.13
CA ASP A 555 18.62 -26.43 16.98
C ASP A 555 19.87 -26.01 16.19
N GLY A 556 19.68 -25.24 15.11
CA GLY A 556 20.76 -24.77 14.23
C GLY A 556 21.29 -25.82 13.24
N VAL A 557 20.65 -26.98 13.11
CA VAL A 557 21.00 -28.04 12.15
C VAL A 557 19.97 -28.11 11.03
N ALA A 558 20.43 -28.04 9.78
CA ALA A 558 19.57 -28.12 8.61
C ALA A 558 18.92 -29.51 8.47
N VAL A 559 17.60 -29.52 8.25
CA VAL A 559 16.78 -30.72 8.09
C VAL A 559 16.13 -30.74 6.71
N SER A 560 15.79 -31.94 6.23
CA SER A 560 15.15 -32.10 4.93
C SER A 560 13.66 -31.75 5.00
N ALA A 561 13.05 -31.46 3.87
CA ALA A 561 11.59 -31.34 3.81
C ALA A 561 10.94 -32.72 4.08
N GLY A 562 9.85 -32.74 4.83
CA GLY A 562 9.17 -33.98 5.22
C GLY A 562 8.37 -33.87 6.52
N GLU A 563 7.79 -34.99 6.92
CA GLU A 563 7.02 -35.16 8.15
C GLU A 563 7.91 -35.69 9.28
N TYR A 564 7.75 -35.14 10.48
CA TYR A 564 8.55 -35.45 11.65
C TYR A 564 7.65 -35.61 12.89
N PRO A 565 7.97 -36.53 13.82
CA PRO A 565 7.18 -36.73 15.03
C PRO A 565 7.24 -35.51 15.96
N GLY A 566 6.10 -35.08 16.49
CA GLY A 566 5.95 -33.96 17.40
C GLY A 566 6.06 -34.41 18.86
N SER A 567 6.87 -33.71 19.66
CA SER A 567 6.88 -33.88 21.12
C SER A 567 7.55 -32.67 21.78
N GLY A 568 7.10 -32.29 22.97
CA GLY A 568 7.66 -31.16 23.73
C GLY A 568 7.59 -29.83 22.97
N THR A 569 8.55 -28.94 23.24
CA THR A 569 8.68 -27.66 22.51
C THR A 569 9.68 -27.79 21.36
N ILE A 570 9.28 -27.40 20.15
CA ILE A 570 10.13 -27.38 18.96
C ILE A 570 10.23 -25.95 18.44
N THR A 571 11.47 -25.55 18.09
CA THR A 571 11.78 -24.29 17.41
C THR A 571 12.40 -24.59 16.06
N ILE A 572 11.77 -24.12 14.98
CA ILE A 572 12.26 -24.25 13.61
C ILE A 572 12.57 -22.86 13.08
N THR A 573 13.76 -22.67 12.51
CA THR A 573 14.16 -21.42 11.87
C THR A 573 14.43 -21.59 10.39
N ALA A 574 14.15 -20.58 9.58
CA ALA A 574 14.51 -20.54 8.17
C ALA A 574 15.83 -19.77 7.97
N LYS A 575 16.68 -20.24 7.05
CA LYS A 575 17.90 -19.57 6.63
C LYS A 575 18.04 -19.61 5.12
N ALA A 576 18.36 -18.48 4.50
CA ALA A 576 18.66 -18.44 3.07
C ALA A 576 20.01 -19.13 2.75
N ARG A 577 20.03 -19.87 1.64
CA ARG A 577 21.25 -20.44 1.04
C ARG A 577 22.10 -19.35 0.38
N PRO A 578 23.40 -19.57 0.14
CA PRO A 578 24.24 -18.62 -0.61
C PRO A 578 23.62 -18.25 -1.96
N GLY A 579 23.55 -16.94 -2.25
CA GLY A 579 22.88 -16.41 -3.44
C GLY A 579 21.38 -16.12 -3.26
N TYR A 580 20.81 -16.37 -2.08
CA TYR A 580 19.43 -16.05 -1.73
C TYR A 580 19.36 -15.12 -0.50
N VAL A 581 18.25 -14.42 -0.33
CA VAL A 581 17.93 -13.60 0.85
C VAL A 581 16.48 -13.86 1.27
N LEU A 582 16.20 -13.98 2.57
CA LEU A 582 14.82 -14.13 3.06
C LEU A 582 14.10 -12.77 3.01
N GLU A 583 12.87 -12.74 2.49
CA GLU A 583 11.98 -11.59 2.69
C GLU A 583 11.43 -11.57 4.12
N ASP A 584 11.14 -10.38 4.67
CA ASP A 584 10.69 -10.06 6.04
C ASP A 584 9.38 -10.78 6.48
N SER A 585 9.40 -12.11 6.47
CA SER A 585 8.37 -13.03 6.90
C SER A 585 8.84 -13.77 8.15
N ALA A 586 7.92 -14.42 8.86
CA ALA A 586 8.23 -15.23 10.01
C ALA A 586 9.27 -16.30 9.64
N ALA A 587 10.53 -16.08 10.03
CA ALA A 587 11.64 -17.00 9.84
C ALA A 587 11.83 -17.94 11.03
N GLU A 588 10.87 -17.96 11.96
CA GLU A 588 10.90 -18.76 13.18
C GLU A 588 9.48 -19.22 13.53
N TRP A 589 9.31 -20.53 13.71
CA TRP A 589 8.09 -21.16 14.20
C TRP A 589 8.40 -21.88 15.50
N ILE A 590 7.56 -21.65 16.52
CA ILE A 590 7.68 -22.28 17.83
C ILE A 590 6.33 -22.93 18.16
N HIS A 591 6.35 -24.22 18.51
CA HIS A 591 5.18 -24.96 18.93
C HIS A 591 5.50 -25.83 20.13
N THR A 592 4.54 -25.99 21.05
CA THR A 592 4.63 -26.89 22.20
C THR A 592 3.48 -27.88 22.12
N PHE A 593 3.81 -29.15 21.88
CA PHE A 593 2.84 -30.24 21.78
C PHE A 593 2.26 -30.57 23.15
N SER A 594 0.96 -30.86 23.18
CA SER A 594 0.18 -31.14 24.37
C SER A 594 0.38 -32.59 24.83
N GLU A 595 0.61 -32.80 26.14
CA GLU A 595 0.68 -34.15 26.72
C GLU A 595 -0.65 -34.61 27.33
N VAL A 596 -1.78 -34.06 26.87
CA VAL A 596 -3.11 -34.40 27.43
C VAL A 596 -3.45 -35.85 27.06
N PRO A 597 -3.59 -36.77 28.04
CA PRO A 597 -3.95 -38.15 27.76
C PRO A 597 -5.46 -38.28 27.49
N TYR A 598 -5.84 -39.28 26.69
CA TYR A 598 -7.24 -39.61 26.45
C TYR A 598 -7.94 -40.07 27.72
N VAL A 599 -9.02 -39.40 28.12
CA VAL A 599 -9.82 -39.80 29.28
C VAL A 599 -10.76 -40.94 28.89
N VAL A 600 -10.72 -42.07 29.62
CA VAL A 600 -11.56 -43.25 29.38
C VAL A 600 -12.31 -43.71 30.62
N VAL A 601 -13.52 -44.24 30.42
CA VAL A 601 -14.33 -44.82 31.48
C VAL A 601 -14.35 -46.34 31.31
N PRO A 602 -13.87 -47.13 32.28
CA PRO A 602 -13.98 -48.58 32.23
C PRO A 602 -15.44 -49.03 32.16
N GLY A 603 -15.74 -49.96 31.24
CA GLY A 603 -16.99 -50.71 31.24
C GLY A 603 -17.14 -51.59 32.50
N PRO A 604 -18.37 -51.84 32.95
CA PRO A 604 -18.61 -52.64 34.15
C PRO A 604 -18.34 -54.12 33.93
N VAL A 605 -17.71 -54.77 34.91
CA VAL A 605 -17.59 -56.24 34.97
C VAL A 605 -18.88 -56.83 35.55
N VAL A 606 -19.44 -57.80 34.85
CA VAL A 606 -20.70 -58.47 35.25
C VAL A 606 -20.38 -59.84 35.84
N PHE A 607 -20.94 -60.15 37.00
CA PHE A 607 -20.81 -61.46 37.65
C PHE A 607 -22.16 -62.20 37.62
N THR A 608 -22.13 -63.49 37.27
CA THR A 608 -23.28 -64.39 37.26
C THR A 608 -23.02 -65.53 38.23
N ASP A 609 -23.74 -65.55 39.36
CA ASP A 609 -23.63 -66.53 40.46
C ASP A 609 -24.90 -67.38 40.49
N GLU A 610 -24.80 -68.64 40.07
CA GLU A 610 -25.92 -69.59 39.95
C GLU A 610 -25.86 -70.62 41.09
N ASP A 611 -26.94 -71.38 41.28
CA ASP A 611 -26.90 -72.50 42.23
C ASP A 611 -25.85 -73.53 41.76
N GLY A 612 -24.88 -73.82 42.64
CA GLY A 612 -23.72 -74.67 42.37
C GLY A 612 -22.65 -74.01 41.49
N THR A 613 -21.39 -74.41 41.64
CA THR A 613 -20.23 -73.70 41.04
C THR A 613 -19.99 -73.96 39.54
N GLY A 614 -20.91 -74.66 38.86
CA GLY A 614 -20.68 -75.17 37.51
C GLY A 614 -20.95 -74.15 36.40
N ASN A 615 -21.82 -73.16 36.68
CA ASN A 615 -22.28 -72.16 35.72
C ASN A 615 -21.90 -70.73 36.13
N ASP A 616 -21.16 -70.58 37.21
CA ASP A 616 -20.67 -69.29 37.70
C ASP A 616 -19.70 -68.67 36.69
N SER A 617 -19.85 -67.38 36.42
CA SER A 617 -19.01 -66.68 35.45
C SER A 617 -18.87 -65.20 35.76
N TYR A 618 -17.81 -64.59 35.22
CA TYR A 618 -17.66 -63.14 35.14
C TYR A 618 -17.37 -62.71 33.70
N THR A 619 -17.95 -61.61 33.27
CA THR A 619 -17.78 -61.06 31.92
C THR A 619 -16.99 -59.77 31.99
N VAL A 620 -15.82 -59.79 31.33
CA VAL A 620 -14.94 -58.64 31.15
C VAL A 620 -15.35 -57.90 29.88
N PRO A 621 -15.67 -56.60 29.92
CA PRO A 621 -16.05 -55.85 28.73
C PRO A 621 -14.84 -55.51 27.86
N GLU A 622 -15.08 -55.20 26.59
CA GLU A 622 -14.09 -54.60 25.71
C GLU A 622 -14.18 -53.08 25.84
N THR A 623 -13.11 -52.43 26.30
CA THR A 623 -13.06 -50.97 26.44
C THR A 623 -11.74 -50.47 25.86
N LYS A 624 -11.82 -49.67 24.79
CA LYS A 624 -10.64 -49.10 24.13
C LYS A 624 -9.83 -48.28 25.13
N GLY A 625 -8.52 -48.51 25.20
CA GLY A 625 -7.63 -47.80 26.12
C GLY A 625 -7.63 -48.33 27.56
N VAL A 626 -8.31 -49.46 27.84
CA VAL A 626 -8.38 -50.04 29.20
C VAL A 626 -8.05 -51.53 29.17
N ASP A 627 -7.06 -51.93 29.94
CA ASP A 627 -6.77 -53.33 30.26
C ASP A 627 -7.52 -53.74 31.53
N TYR A 628 -8.17 -54.91 31.52
CA TYR A 628 -8.77 -55.50 32.71
C TYR A 628 -7.87 -56.61 33.23
N LEU A 629 -7.59 -56.59 34.53
CA LEU A 629 -6.68 -57.53 35.18
C LEU A 629 -7.40 -58.33 36.26
N VAL A 630 -7.08 -59.61 36.39
CA VAL A 630 -7.43 -60.43 37.55
C VAL A 630 -6.13 -60.76 38.29
N GLY A 631 -5.95 -60.15 39.46
CA GLY A 631 -4.61 -60.07 40.06
C GLY A 631 -3.71 -59.16 39.22
N ASP A 632 -2.57 -59.69 38.76
CA ASP A 632 -1.61 -58.93 37.93
C ASP A 632 -1.64 -59.34 36.44
N GLU A 633 -2.53 -60.25 36.03
CA GLU A 633 -2.62 -60.73 34.65
C GLU A 633 -3.77 -60.07 33.89
N VAL A 634 -3.47 -59.58 32.68
CA VAL A 634 -4.48 -59.01 31.76
C VAL A 634 -5.37 -60.13 31.23
N VAL A 635 -6.68 -59.96 31.38
CA VAL A 635 -7.72 -60.88 30.95
C VAL A 635 -8.40 -60.33 29.70
N ALA A 636 -8.50 -61.16 28.66
CA ALA A 636 -9.17 -60.77 27.42
C ALA A 636 -10.67 -60.48 27.65
N ALA A 637 -11.24 -59.57 26.88
CA ALA A 637 -12.68 -59.32 26.91
C ALA A 637 -13.48 -60.60 26.58
N GLY A 638 -14.60 -60.80 27.27
CA GLY A 638 -15.45 -61.98 27.16
C GLY A 638 -15.84 -62.60 28.50
N THR A 639 -16.52 -63.75 28.44
CA THR A 639 -17.01 -64.47 29.62
C THR A 639 -16.02 -65.52 30.08
N HIS A 640 -15.70 -65.51 31.37
CA HIS A 640 -14.73 -66.38 32.03
C HIS A 640 -15.39 -67.15 33.18
N PRO A 641 -14.96 -68.38 33.47
CA PRO A 641 -15.51 -69.16 34.58
C PRO A 641 -15.21 -68.49 35.93
N GLY A 642 -16.22 -68.40 36.77
CA GLY A 642 -16.16 -67.82 38.11
C GLY A 642 -16.04 -68.90 39.18
N SER A 643 -15.11 -68.76 40.12
CA SER A 643 -15.08 -69.58 41.32
C SER A 643 -14.34 -68.87 42.45
N GLY A 644 -14.81 -69.04 43.69
CA GLY A 644 -14.22 -68.36 44.85
C GLY A 644 -14.40 -66.84 44.78
N SER A 645 -13.40 -66.09 45.23
CA SER A 645 -13.40 -64.62 45.16
C SER A 645 -12.63 -64.16 43.93
N VAL A 646 -13.27 -63.41 43.04
CA VAL A 646 -12.65 -62.81 41.85
C VAL A 646 -12.69 -61.29 42.00
N THR A 647 -11.53 -60.65 41.87
CA THR A 647 -11.41 -59.19 41.74
C THR A 647 -10.86 -58.89 40.35
N VAL A 648 -11.60 -58.08 39.59
CA VAL A 648 -11.16 -57.53 38.31
C VAL A 648 -10.84 -56.06 38.49
N THR A 649 -9.64 -55.62 38.11
CA THR A 649 -9.22 -54.21 38.13
C THR A 649 -9.03 -53.68 36.73
N ALA A 650 -9.56 -52.50 36.42
CA ALA A 650 -9.30 -51.77 35.20
C ALA A 650 -8.03 -50.91 35.34
N LYS A 651 -7.21 -50.89 34.30
CA LYS A 651 -6.01 -50.06 34.20
C LYS A 651 -5.97 -49.39 32.83
N ALA A 652 -5.72 -48.09 32.80
CA ALA A 652 -5.55 -47.39 31.53
C ALA A 652 -4.30 -47.90 30.79
N GLN A 653 -4.43 -48.06 29.47
CA GLN A 653 -3.32 -48.29 28.55
C GLN A 653 -2.48 -47.00 28.40
N THR A 654 -1.30 -47.11 27.81
CA THR A 654 -0.45 -45.95 27.48
C THR A 654 -1.24 -44.92 26.66
N ASP A 655 -1.06 -43.63 26.96
CA ASP A 655 -1.78 -42.47 26.40
C ASP A 655 -3.23 -42.28 26.87
N TYR A 656 -3.71 -43.16 27.75
CA TYR A 656 -5.04 -43.06 28.35
C TYR A 656 -4.95 -42.82 29.86
N VAL A 657 -6.00 -42.19 30.42
CA VAL A 657 -6.20 -42.05 31.86
C VAL A 657 -7.64 -42.46 32.21
N LEU A 658 -7.82 -43.17 33.32
CA LEU A 658 -9.16 -43.48 33.79
C LEU A 658 -9.85 -42.20 34.29
N GLU A 659 -11.11 -41.99 33.91
CA GLU A 659 -11.92 -40.87 34.40
C GLU A 659 -11.94 -40.87 35.94
N ALA A 660 -11.68 -39.70 36.53
CA ALA A 660 -11.63 -39.55 37.97
C ALA A 660 -12.97 -39.92 38.62
N GLY A 661 -12.96 -40.97 39.45
CA GLY A 661 -14.16 -41.47 40.14
C GLY A 661 -14.90 -42.58 39.40
N ALA A 662 -14.45 -42.99 38.21
CA ALA A 662 -14.99 -44.18 37.54
C ALA A 662 -14.70 -45.46 38.33
N ALA A 663 -15.60 -46.43 38.22
CA ALA A 663 -15.38 -47.75 38.81
C ALA A 663 -14.20 -48.43 38.09
N ALA A 664 -13.15 -48.74 38.84
CA ALA A 664 -11.93 -49.38 38.32
C ALA A 664 -11.61 -50.71 39.01
N GLU A 665 -12.46 -51.17 39.93
CA GLU A 665 -12.32 -52.45 40.60
C GLU A 665 -13.70 -53.04 40.87
N TRP A 666 -13.89 -54.32 40.52
CA TRP A 666 -15.10 -55.08 40.81
C TRP A 666 -14.74 -56.41 41.46
N THR A 667 -15.35 -56.69 42.61
CA THR A 667 -15.12 -57.93 43.36
C THR A 667 -16.42 -58.68 43.59
N HIS A 668 -16.38 -59.99 43.40
CA HIS A 668 -17.49 -60.88 43.74
C HIS A 668 -16.99 -62.18 44.35
N THR A 669 -17.76 -62.73 45.28
CA THR A 669 -17.52 -64.05 45.89
C THR A 669 -18.66 -64.98 45.53
N PHE A 670 -18.38 -65.95 44.65
CA PHE A 670 -19.34 -66.94 44.17
C PHE A 670 -19.73 -67.93 45.26
N LYS A 671 -21.00 -68.32 45.32
CA LYS A 671 -21.56 -69.15 46.40
C LYS A 671 -21.64 -70.60 45.98
N ALA A 672 -21.17 -71.49 46.84
CA ALA A 672 -21.35 -72.93 46.67
C ALA A 672 -22.73 -73.42 47.16
N THR A 673 -23.82 -72.70 46.82
CA THR A 673 -25.17 -73.08 47.24
C THR A 673 -25.58 -74.40 46.57
N PRO A 674 -25.87 -75.47 47.31
CA PRO A 674 -26.23 -76.75 46.69
C PRO A 674 -27.64 -76.67 46.10
N TYR A 675 -27.83 -77.25 44.90
CA TYR A 675 -29.15 -77.37 44.26
C TYR A 675 -30.18 -77.98 45.22
N VAL A 676 -31.27 -77.28 45.47
CA VAL A 676 -32.42 -77.82 46.21
C VAL A 676 -33.21 -78.71 45.27
N VAL A 677 -33.02 -80.03 45.38
CA VAL A 677 -33.86 -81.01 44.68
C VAL A 677 -35.15 -81.18 45.49
N VAL A 678 -36.27 -80.67 44.98
CA VAL A 678 -37.61 -80.95 45.53
C VAL A 678 -38.11 -82.27 44.93
N PRO A 679 -38.55 -83.25 45.75
CA PRO A 679 -38.89 -84.61 45.30
C PRO A 679 -40.08 -84.71 44.36
#